data_AF-A0A1Y2BN96-F1
#
_entry.id   AF-A0A1Y2BN96-F1
#
_cell.length_a   1.000
_cell.length_b   1.000
_cell.length_c   1.000
_cell.angle_alpha   90.00
_cell.angle_beta   90.00
_cell.angle_gamma   90.00
#
_symmetry.space_group_name_H-M   'P 1'
#
loop_
_entity.id
_entity.type
_entity.pdbx_description
1 polymer ?
#
loop_
_entity_poly.entity_id
_entity_poly.type
_entity_poly.pdbx_seq_one_letter_code
_entity_poly.pdbx_strand_id
1 'polypeptide(L)'
;MANTKDKRVAVIGSGLAGLSAAHVLAQTKGIEVTLFERSAGLGMDAGSIAVPCECDACAATSTAPTSAARSSSPTSSPRTATHKHFEGRIDVPMRSFFPGYYPFLTSLYDSLAIPYKQSDNSMAFFSLAAPTDPSLLFHSPKSFPTKLDLNLPDSKEDLSADAPQKSNDSFFSFSCYKLPPPVNNFFGIPDLPSLATLRQSPADYVATVMRSYQISRDYIKFLQYAVYCLDSGVIQQSKEGKGPLAGMTFGQCIKKLGSGYSDAFWSVFLPLFSGACTCTFDDLKAFPAHVILEYSAICLPDGKMSFVTCGTKEVCDRLAGPVQNVRCSTTVIGIQHNKTTNQFTLTTVPTNQAHLPSVDQTPTTSAFDYVIFATQANQASRILKQISTPSTALPTADAENNSIYSTFVTKAIQILDRFPYTKSLVVCHTDQTLMPTSRSEWRCLNFGVLEKHTKDHASAVGLQKSHEEGYDVQGLAMCTHYSQMTQTEVPDTVPPLFQTTNPIVLPDPKSVISATWYERAIVRMDTGDAVKALKDVQGGGGGVWFVGSYFGDGIPLLESCVTSAMMAARGIVKDVYGGEGDELFMPKGMVERVAEHELKIRGKPGFVDTQSRRFGMFYFVFGVLALVLAILAWFLGTLLL
;
A
#
# COMPACT_ATOMS: atom_id res chain seq x y z
N MET A 1 44.72 -5.84 19.36
CA MET A 1 43.31 -5.57 18.94
C MET A 1 42.49 -6.73 19.47
N ALA A 2 41.62 -6.49 20.46
CA ALA A 2 40.83 -7.55 21.06
C ALA A 2 39.94 -8.21 20.00
N ASN A 3 39.91 -9.54 20.01
CA ASN A 3 39.08 -10.38 19.15
C ASN A 3 37.61 -10.21 19.57
N THR A 4 36.97 -9.12 19.18
CA THR A 4 35.53 -8.91 19.42
C THR A 4 34.78 -9.81 18.47
N LYS A 5 34.23 -10.91 19.01
CA LYS A 5 33.30 -11.78 18.30
C LYS A 5 32.16 -10.92 17.72
N ASP A 6 31.89 -11.07 16.42
CA ASP A 6 30.84 -10.32 15.74
C ASP A 6 29.50 -10.46 16.49
N LYS A 7 28.78 -9.34 16.62
CA LYS A 7 27.47 -9.27 17.25
C LYS A 7 26.41 -9.81 16.31
N ARG A 8 25.60 -10.74 16.79
CA ARG A 8 24.63 -11.46 15.96
C ARG A 8 23.26 -10.81 16.08
N VAL A 9 22.70 -10.39 14.95
CA VAL A 9 21.38 -9.74 14.88
C VAL A 9 20.43 -10.64 14.10
N ALA A 10 19.30 -10.98 14.71
CA ALA A 10 18.19 -11.61 14.00
C ALA A 10 17.22 -10.56 13.48
N VAL A 11 16.85 -10.64 12.21
CA VAL A 11 15.78 -9.83 11.60
C VAL A 11 14.64 -10.77 11.22
N ILE A 12 13.45 -10.55 11.79
CA ILE A 12 12.28 -11.41 11.60
C ILE A 12 11.32 -10.73 10.62
N GLY A 13 11.26 -11.24 9.39
CA GLY A 13 10.46 -10.71 8.29
C GLY A 13 11.31 -9.98 7.25
N SER A 14 11.12 -10.31 5.98
CA SER A 14 11.86 -9.74 4.85
C SER A 14 11.00 -8.85 3.94
N GLY A 15 10.05 -8.13 4.55
CA GLY A 15 9.45 -6.95 3.92
C GLY A 15 10.46 -5.80 3.83
N LEU A 16 10.05 -4.67 3.23
CA LEU A 16 10.93 -3.51 3.02
C LEU A 16 11.65 -3.05 4.30
N ALA A 17 10.97 -3.04 5.46
CA ALA A 17 11.56 -2.63 6.73
C ALA A 17 12.70 -3.57 7.17
N GLY A 18 12.45 -4.89 7.13
CA GLY A 18 13.43 -5.90 7.52
C GLY A 18 14.61 -5.95 6.55
N LEU A 19 14.35 -5.90 5.25
CA LEU A 19 15.39 -5.82 4.23
C LEU A 19 16.23 -4.54 4.37
N SER A 20 15.62 -3.40 4.65
CA SER A 20 16.35 -2.13 4.88
C SER A 20 17.25 -2.23 6.12
N ALA A 21 16.73 -2.76 7.23
CA ALA A 21 17.51 -2.92 8.46
C ALA A 21 18.66 -3.91 8.29
N ALA A 22 18.38 -5.07 7.67
CA ALA A 22 19.37 -6.09 7.39
C ALA A 22 20.47 -5.57 6.45
N HIS A 23 20.09 -4.81 5.41
CA HIS A 23 21.02 -4.24 4.43
C HIS A 23 22.08 -3.34 5.07
N VAL A 24 21.66 -2.40 5.93
CA VAL A 24 22.59 -1.44 6.55
C VAL A 24 23.41 -2.08 7.68
N LEU A 25 22.81 -3.01 8.45
CA LEU A 25 23.52 -3.70 9.53
C LEU A 25 24.55 -4.69 9.00
N ALA A 26 24.25 -5.45 7.94
CA ALA A 26 25.17 -6.43 7.37
C ALA A 26 26.41 -5.80 6.72
N GLN A 27 26.35 -4.51 6.38
CA GLN A 27 27.49 -3.73 5.90
C GLN A 27 28.27 -3.05 7.03
N THR A 28 27.74 -3.06 8.24
CA THR A 28 28.41 -2.50 9.40
C THR A 28 29.37 -3.54 9.96
N LYS A 29 30.65 -3.15 10.12
CA LYS A 29 31.69 -4.06 10.65
C LYS A 29 31.25 -4.64 11.99
N GLY A 30 31.68 -5.86 12.32
CA GLY A 30 31.44 -6.45 13.64
C GLY A 30 29.99 -6.87 13.90
N ILE A 31 29.12 -6.84 12.88
CA ILE A 31 27.71 -7.23 12.97
C ILE A 31 27.43 -8.33 11.95
N GLU A 32 26.93 -9.47 12.43
CA GLU A 32 26.47 -10.59 11.61
C GLU A 32 24.93 -10.61 11.62
N VAL A 33 24.31 -10.54 10.44
CA VAL A 33 22.84 -10.53 10.31
C VAL A 33 22.34 -11.91 9.86
N THR A 34 21.28 -12.40 10.52
CA THR A 34 20.44 -13.51 10.02
C THR A 34 19.02 -13.00 9.77
N LEU A 35 18.57 -13.09 8.53
CA LEU A 35 17.23 -12.70 8.10
C LEU A 35 16.32 -13.94 8.01
N PHE A 36 15.19 -13.93 8.71
CA PHE A 36 14.19 -14.99 8.71
C PHE A 36 12.95 -14.57 7.92
N GLU A 37 12.48 -15.45 7.05
CA GLU A 37 11.28 -15.23 6.24
C GLU A 37 10.43 -16.50 6.18
N ARG A 38 9.11 -16.35 6.42
CA ARG A 38 8.17 -17.46 6.36
C ARG A 38 7.85 -17.90 4.93
N SER A 39 7.94 -16.98 3.98
CA SER A 39 7.66 -17.24 2.58
C SER A 39 8.81 -18.00 1.91
N ALA A 40 8.53 -18.67 0.79
CA ALA A 40 9.56 -19.44 0.07
C ALA A 40 10.66 -18.56 -0.56
N GLY A 41 10.35 -17.29 -0.81
CA GLY A 41 11.28 -16.25 -1.23
C GLY A 41 11.17 -15.01 -0.33
N LEU A 42 11.90 -13.95 -0.67
CA LEU A 42 11.88 -12.68 0.08
C LEU A 42 10.46 -12.08 0.09
N GLY A 43 10.01 -11.69 1.28
CA GLY A 43 8.62 -11.37 1.60
C GLY A 43 8.07 -10.17 0.83
N MET A 44 8.93 -9.18 0.50
CA MET A 44 8.50 -8.06 -0.32
C MET A 44 8.16 -8.46 -1.78
N ASP A 45 8.74 -9.52 -2.34
CA ASP A 45 8.42 -10.03 -3.69
C ASP A 45 7.52 -11.28 -3.68
N ALA A 46 7.25 -11.87 -2.51
CA ALA A 46 6.63 -13.19 -2.39
C ALA A 46 5.25 -13.33 -3.04
N GLY A 47 4.51 -12.23 -3.22
CA GLY A 47 3.21 -12.22 -3.91
C GLY A 47 3.30 -12.02 -5.42
N SER A 48 4.44 -11.54 -5.94
CA SER A 48 4.61 -11.14 -7.34
C SER A 48 4.61 -12.36 -8.26
N ILE A 49 3.94 -12.22 -9.41
CA ILE A 49 3.70 -13.31 -10.35
C ILE A 49 4.44 -13.07 -11.68
N ALA A 50 4.76 -14.14 -12.41
CA ALA A 50 5.19 -14.01 -13.79
C ALA A 50 4.01 -13.55 -14.66
N VAL A 51 4.30 -12.74 -15.67
CA VAL A 51 3.29 -12.37 -16.68
C VAL A 51 2.86 -13.64 -17.42
N PRO A 52 1.55 -13.94 -17.49
CA PRO A 52 1.06 -15.09 -18.24
C PRO A 52 1.47 -15.00 -19.71
N CYS A 53 2.03 -16.09 -20.25
CA CYS A 53 2.48 -16.19 -21.63
C CYS A 53 1.96 -17.50 -22.25
N GLU A 54 1.36 -17.39 -23.44
CA GLU A 54 0.79 -18.53 -24.17
C GLU A 54 1.70 -19.01 -25.32
N CYS A 55 2.99 -18.67 -25.34
CA CYS A 55 3.89 -19.10 -26.42
C CYS A 55 4.07 -20.63 -26.45
N ASP A 56 4.50 -21.17 -27.59
CA ASP A 56 4.67 -22.63 -27.79
C ASP A 56 5.56 -23.28 -26.71
N ALA A 57 6.60 -22.56 -26.23
CA ALA A 57 7.48 -23.04 -25.16
C ALA A 57 6.74 -23.19 -23.82
N CYS A 58 5.89 -22.22 -23.44
CA CYS A 58 5.07 -22.28 -22.23
C CYS A 58 3.97 -23.34 -22.33
N ALA A 59 3.36 -23.47 -23.51
CA ALA A 59 2.33 -24.48 -23.78
C ALA A 59 2.88 -25.91 -23.72
N ALA A 60 4.14 -26.13 -24.11
CA ALA A 60 4.80 -27.42 -24.02
C ALA A 60 5.13 -27.84 -22.56
N THR A 61 5.33 -26.88 -21.66
CA THR A 61 5.63 -27.14 -20.24
C THR A 61 4.39 -27.32 -19.34
N SER A 62 3.19 -26.99 -19.81
CA SER A 62 1.95 -27.06 -19.00
C SER A 62 1.36 -28.48 -18.87
N THR A 63 1.98 -29.50 -19.46
CA THR A 63 1.57 -30.90 -19.28
C THR A 63 2.16 -31.52 -18.01
N ALA A 64 1.42 -31.42 -16.90
CA ALA A 64 1.54 -32.29 -15.72
C ALA A 64 0.13 -32.67 -15.20
N PRO A 65 -0.05 -33.84 -14.54
CA PRO A 65 -1.04 -34.84 -14.92
C PRO A 65 -2.46 -34.52 -14.44
N THR A 66 -3.40 -34.41 -15.37
CA THR A 66 -4.84 -34.44 -15.10
C THR A 66 -5.33 -35.88 -15.02
N SER A 67 -5.49 -36.39 -13.80
CA SER A 67 -6.44 -37.48 -13.55
C SER A 67 -7.86 -36.91 -13.54
N ALA A 68 -8.50 -36.88 -14.72
CA ALA A 68 -9.94 -37.10 -14.93
C ALA A 68 -10.29 -36.68 -16.36
N ALA A 69 -10.51 -37.68 -17.20
CA ALA A 69 -11.08 -37.51 -18.53
C ALA A 69 -12.46 -36.83 -18.43
N ARG A 70 -12.65 -35.73 -19.17
CA ARG A 70 -13.96 -35.34 -19.69
C ARG A 70 -13.80 -34.94 -21.13
N SER A 71 -14.44 -35.73 -22.00
CA SER A 71 -14.59 -35.45 -23.42
C SER A 71 -15.53 -34.27 -23.61
N SER A 72 -15.07 -33.25 -24.32
CA SER A 72 -15.95 -32.37 -25.10
C SER A 72 -15.26 -32.03 -26.42
N SER A 73 -16.08 -31.97 -27.46
CA SER A 73 -15.76 -31.88 -28.88
C SER A 73 -14.91 -30.66 -29.27
N PRO A 74 -14.08 -30.75 -30.34
CA PRO A 74 -13.16 -29.70 -30.73
C PRO A 74 -13.85 -28.69 -31.66
N THR A 75 -14.27 -27.55 -31.11
CA THR A 75 -14.56 -26.35 -31.92
C THR A 75 -13.87 -25.13 -31.32
N SER A 76 -12.54 -25.14 -31.37
CA SER A 76 -11.74 -23.92 -31.40
C SER A 76 -10.53 -24.18 -32.28
N SER A 77 -10.27 -23.28 -33.22
CA SER A 77 -9.12 -23.37 -34.12
C SER A 77 -7.81 -23.47 -33.31
N PRO A 78 -6.80 -24.23 -33.77
CA PRO A 78 -5.51 -24.26 -33.09
C PRO A 78 -4.85 -22.88 -33.22
N ARG A 79 -4.84 -22.10 -32.13
CA ARG A 79 -4.03 -20.87 -32.07
C ARG A 79 -2.58 -21.30 -31.90
N THR A 80 -1.84 -21.39 -33.00
CA THR A 80 -0.38 -21.44 -32.99
C THR A 80 0.16 -20.11 -32.46
N ALA A 81 0.78 -20.11 -31.28
CA ALA A 81 1.28 -18.90 -30.65
C ALA A 81 2.70 -18.61 -31.15
N THR A 82 2.81 -17.97 -32.31
CA THR A 82 4.08 -17.66 -33.01
C THR A 82 4.92 -16.54 -32.38
N HIS A 83 4.71 -16.20 -31.10
CA HIS A 83 5.41 -15.10 -30.43
C HIS A 83 6.53 -15.60 -29.51
N LYS A 84 7.60 -14.81 -29.37
CA LYS A 84 8.69 -15.11 -28.43
C LYS A 84 8.15 -15.10 -26.99
N HIS A 85 8.71 -15.97 -26.15
CA HIS A 85 8.40 -16.00 -24.71
C HIS A 85 8.63 -14.62 -24.07
N PHE A 86 7.79 -14.31 -23.08
CA PHE A 86 7.84 -13.06 -22.33
C PHE A 86 8.31 -13.28 -20.89
N GLU A 87 9.36 -12.57 -20.47
CA GLU A 87 10.06 -12.78 -19.19
C GLU A 87 9.81 -11.68 -18.15
N GLY A 88 8.67 -11.01 -18.15
CA GLY A 88 8.35 -9.97 -17.17
C GLY A 88 7.51 -10.45 -15.98
N ARG A 89 7.45 -9.63 -14.94
CA ARG A 89 6.69 -9.90 -13.71
C ARG A 89 5.68 -8.79 -13.42
N ILE A 90 4.65 -9.16 -12.67
CA ILE A 90 3.69 -8.23 -12.07
C ILE A 90 3.98 -8.17 -10.59
N ASP A 91 4.35 -6.99 -10.11
CA ASP A 91 4.52 -6.75 -8.69
C ASP A 91 3.16 -6.81 -7.98
N VAL A 92 3.02 -7.70 -7.00
CA VAL A 92 1.77 -7.84 -6.21
C VAL A 92 2.05 -7.61 -4.72
N PRO A 93 1.32 -6.68 -4.06
CA PRO A 93 0.58 -5.62 -4.72
C PRO A 93 1.52 -4.67 -5.46
N MET A 94 1.06 -4.00 -6.51
CA MET A 94 1.75 -2.83 -7.05
C MET A 94 2.18 -1.83 -5.96
N ARG A 95 3.43 -1.33 -6.02
CA ARG A 95 4.01 -0.41 -5.03
C ARG A 95 4.33 0.94 -5.67
N SER A 96 3.38 1.87 -5.60
CA SER A 96 3.60 3.28 -5.94
C SER A 96 4.17 4.07 -4.76
N PHE A 97 4.97 5.10 -5.05
CA PHE A 97 5.39 6.09 -4.06
C PHE A 97 5.53 7.48 -4.69
N PHE A 98 5.50 8.52 -3.87
CA PHE A 98 5.71 9.90 -4.29
C PHE A 98 7.10 10.36 -3.82
N PRO A 99 8.12 10.51 -4.67
CA PRO A 99 9.48 10.85 -4.22
C PRO A 99 9.56 12.02 -3.23
N GLY A 100 8.71 13.04 -3.40
CA GLY A 100 8.63 14.21 -2.52
C GLY A 100 8.06 13.98 -1.11
N TYR A 101 7.44 12.83 -0.85
CA TYR A 101 6.96 12.40 0.47
C TYR A 101 7.81 11.25 1.06
N TYR A 102 8.74 10.69 0.27
CA TYR A 102 9.50 9.48 0.60
C TYR A 102 11.02 9.70 0.48
N PRO A 103 11.61 10.67 1.21
CA PRO A 103 13.03 11.01 1.10
C PRO A 103 13.97 9.88 1.54
N PHE A 104 13.64 9.10 2.57
CA PHE A 104 14.46 7.98 3.01
C PHE A 104 14.41 6.84 2.01
N LEU A 105 13.21 6.48 1.53
CA LEU A 105 13.07 5.43 0.50
C LEU A 105 13.85 5.77 -0.77
N THR A 106 13.66 6.98 -1.29
CA THR A 106 14.33 7.39 -2.54
C THR A 106 15.83 7.48 -2.36
N SER A 107 16.32 7.95 -1.21
CA SER A 107 17.75 7.96 -0.91
C SER A 107 18.34 6.54 -0.88
N LEU A 108 17.61 5.58 -0.30
CA LEU A 108 18.01 4.18 -0.28
C LEU A 108 18.00 3.59 -1.70
N TYR A 109 16.95 3.80 -2.47
CA TYR A 109 16.84 3.33 -3.85
C TYR A 109 17.96 3.89 -4.73
N ASP A 110 18.25 5.18 -4.63
CA ASP A 110 19.32 5.81 -5.39
C ASP A 110 20.70 5.22 -5.04
N SER A 111 20.97 4.95 -3.76
CA SER A 111 22.23 4.31 -3.36
C SER A 111 22.40 2.88 -3.87
N LEU A 112 21.27 2.21 -4.12
CA LEU A 112 21.21 0.86 -4.69
C LEU A 112 21.07 0.88 -6.21
N ALA A 113 21.10 2.06 -6.83
CA ALA A 113 20.82 2.28 -8.24
C ALA A 113 19.49 1.65 -8.71
N ILE A 114 18.49 1.57 -7.84
CA ILE A 114 17.15 1.04 -8.16
C ILE A 114 16.44 2.05 -9.04
N PRO A 115 16.18 1.74 -10.33
CA PRO A 115 15.56 2.68 -11.24
C PRO A 115 14.06 2.78 -10.98
N TYR A 116 13.55 4.01 -10.87
CA TYR A 116 12.12 4.28 -10.80
C TYR A 116 11.72 5.40 -11.78
N LYS A 117 10.48 5.34 -12.25
CA LYS A 117 9.94 6.27 -13.25
C LYS A 117 8.59 6.81 -12.80
N GLN A 118 8.34 8.08 -13.11
CA GLN A 118 7.04 8.70 -12.92
C GLN A 118 5.98 8.03 -13.79
N SER A 119 4.81 7.79 -13.20
CA SER A 119 3.67 7.15 -13.84
C SER A 119 2.64 8.13 -14.41
N ASP A 120 1.77 7.58 -15.25
CA ASP A 120 0.68 8.30 -15.92
C ASP A 120 -0.35 8.84 -14.91
N ASN A 121 -0.54 8.26 -13.71
CA ASN A 121 -1.41 8.77 -12.62
C ASN A 121 -2.87 9.07 -13.00
N SER A 122 -3.28 8.73 -14.21
CA SER A 122 -4.64 8.90 -14.69
C SER A 122 -5.59 7.98 -13.94
N MET A 123 -6.83 8.45 -13.71
CA MET A 123 -7.79 7.70 -12.92
C MET A 123 -9.20 7.78 -13.52
N ALA A 124 -9.94 6.70 -13.38
CA ALA A 124 -11.36 6.62 -13.70
C ALA A 124 -12.18 6.24 -12.45
N PHE A 125 -13.39 6.78 -12.37
CA PHE A 125 -14.36 6.54 -11.31
C PHE A 125 -15.69 6.15 -11.95
N PHE A 126 -16.16 4.94 -11.64
CA PHE A 126 -17.30 4.35 -12.32
C PHE A 126 -18.24 3.65 -11.34
N SER A 127 -19.52 3.61 -11.72
CA SER A 127 -20.53 2.86 -10.98
C SER A 127 -20.49 1.41 -11.43
N LEU A 128 -20.33 0.49 -10.48
CA LEU A 128 -20.42 -0.94 -10.74
C LEU A 128 -21.86 -1.35 -10.90
N ALA A 129 -22.13 -2.10 -11.96
CA ALA A 129 -23.38 -2.81 -12.11
C ALA A 129 -23.55 -3.84 -10.99
N ALA A 130 -24.46 -3.56 -10.04
CA ALA A 130 -24.81 -4.52 -9.02
C ALA A 130 -25.31 -5.83 -9.67
N PRO A 131 -24.75 -7.00 -9.31
CA PRO A 131 -25.20 -8.28 -9.83
C PRO A 131 -26.66 -8.52 -9.45
N THR A 132 -27.41 -9.21 -10.32
CA THR A 132 -28.81 -9.59 -10.05
C THR A 132 -28.93 -10.54 -8.86
N ASP A 133 -27.91 -11.37 -8.64
CA ASP A 133 -27.77 -12.20 -7.46
C ASP A 133 -26.83 -11.52 -6.44
N PRO A 134 -27.34 -11.08 -5.27
CA PRO A 134 -26.52 -10.50 -4.21
C PRO A 134 -25.44 -11.44 -3.66
N SER A 135 -25.56 -12.76 -3.86
CA SER A 135 -24.53 -13.73 -3.41
C SER A 135 -23.19 -13.56 -4.13
N LEU A 136 -23.18 -12.90 -5.29
CA LEU A 136 -21.99 -12.58 -6.08
C LEU A 136 -21.24 -11.34 -5.57
N LEU A 137 -21.82 -10.60 -4.62
CA LEU A 137 -21.15 -9.51 -3.92
C LEU A 137 -20.15 -10.10 -2.92
N PHE A 138 -18.92 -9.59 -2.99
CA PHE A 138 -17.84 -10.06 -2.13
C PHE A 138 -17.86 -9.36 -0.76
N HIS A 139 -18.54 -9.98 0.18
CA HIS A 139 -18.37 -9.64 1.59
C HIS A 139 -17.09 -10.31 2.11
N SER A 140 -16.12 -9.51 2.57
CA SER A 140 -14.86 -10.05 3.07
C SER A 140 -15.11 -11.10 4.17
N PRO A 141 -14.42 -12.25 4.14
CA PRO A 141 -14.63 -13.32 5.10
C PRO A 141 -14.20 -12.91 6.51
N LYS A 142 -14.90 -13.48 7.51
CA LYS A 142 -14.58 -13.29 8.94
C LYS A 142 -13.19 -13.83 9.29
N SER A 143 -12.87 -15.05 8.85
CA SER A 143 -11.52 -15.62 9.04
C SER A 143 -10.53 -15.13 7.98
N PHE A 144 -9.23 -15.34 8.18
CA PHE A 144 -8.21 -15.05 7.16
C PHE A 144 -7.99 -16.33 6.34
N PRO A 145 -8.64 -16.50 5.18
CA PRO A 145 -8.41 -17.70 4.38
C PRO A 145 -7.02 -17.61 3.74
N THR A 146 -6.23 -18.67 3.85
CA THR A 146 -4.91 -18.76 3.21
C THR A 146 -5.00 -19.02 1.71
N LYS A 147 -6.17 -19.43 1.21
CA LYS A 147 -6.47 -19.63 -0.20
C LYS A 147 -7.83 -19.03 -0.51
N LEU A 148 -7.95 -18.30 -1.63
CA LEU A 148 -9.25 -17.92 -2.16
C LEU A 148 -9.87 -19.19 -2.74
N ASP A 149 -10.79 -19.81 -2.00
CA ASP A 149 -11.52 -20.98 -2.50
C ASP A 149 -12.65 -20.47 -3.39
N LEU A 150 -12.37 -20.35 -4.69
CA LEU A 150 -13.36 -19.98 -5.70
C LEU A 150 -14.29 -21.16 -6.04
N ASN A 151 -14.58 -22.04 -5.08
CA ASN A 151 -15.64 -23.05 -5.16
C ASN A 151 -17.01 -22.36 -5.08
N LEU A 152 -17.24 -21.43 -6.00
CA LEU A 152 -18.57 -20.99 -6.38
C LEU A 152 -19.19 -22.13 -7.20
N PRO A 153 -20.49 -22.41 -7.05
CA PRO A 153 -21.11 -23.51 -7.79
C PRO A 153 -20.81 -23.38 -9.28
N ASP A 154 -20.43 -24.49 -9.92
CA ASP A 154 -20.16 -24.63 -11.37
C ASP A 154 -21.33 -24.14 -12.25
N SER A 155 -22.47 -23.77 -11.65
CA SER A 155 -23.62 -23.18 -12.29
C SER A 155 -23.47 -21.65 -12.45
N LYS A 156 -22.53 -21.21 -13.29
CA LYS A 156 -23.02 -20.36 -14.38
C LYS A 156 -23.36 -21.31 -15.52
N GLU A 157 -24.49 -22.03 -15.37
CA GLU A 157 -25.28 -22.37 -16.55
C GLU A 157 -25.44 -21.06 -17.31
N ASP A 158 -25.17 -21.09 -18.61
CA ASP A 158 -25.28 -19.98 -19.55
C ASP A 158 -26.40 -19.02 -19.11
N LEU A 159 -26.05 -17.99 -18.32
CA LEU A 159 -26.97 -16.94 -17.95
C LEU A 159 -27.22 -16.23 -19.27
N SER A 160 -28.35 -16.60 -19.88
CA SER A 160 -28.85 -16.17 -21.17
C SER A 160 -28.27 -14.85 -21.65
N ALA A 161 -27.78 -14.85 -22.88
CA ALA A 161 -27.27 -13.68 -23.62
C ALA A 161 -28.27 -12.51 -23.80
N ASP A 162 -29.42 -12.55 -23.12
CA ASP A 162 -30.57 -11.66 -23.33
C ASP A 162 -30.99 -10.82 -22.08
N ALA A 163 -30.29 -10.93 -20.94
CA ALA A 163 -30.48 -9.95 -19.86
C ALA A 163 -29.65 -8.69 -20.18
N PRO A 164 -30.21 -7.46 -20.14
CA PRO A 164 -29.43 -6.25 -20.39
C PRO A 164 -28.33 -6.15 -19.35
N GLN A 165 -27.09 -6.41 -19.78
CA GLN A 165 -25.92 -6.28 -18.94
C GLN A 165 -25.84 -4.80 -18.53
N LYS A 166 -26.12 -4.52 -17.25
CA LYS A 166 -26.00 -3.16 -16.71
C LYS A 166 -24.57 -2.69 -16.96
N SER A 167 -24.41 -1.50 -17.53
CA SER A 167 -23.12 -0.94 -17.89
C SER A 167 -22.41 -0.39 -16.66
N ASN A 168 -21.10 -0.63 -16.59
CA ASN A 168 -20.20 0.06 -15.68
C ASN A 168 -19.91 1.46 -16.24
N ASP A 169 -20.78 2.41 -15.95
CA ASP A 169 -20.69 3.77 -16.48
C ASP A 169 -19.73 4.63 -15.66
N SER A 170 -18.74 5.21 -16.33
CA SER A 170 -17.85 6.22 -15.74
C SER A 170 -18.64 7.48 -15.44
N PHE A 171 -18.43 8.04 -14.26
CA PHE A 171 -19.01 9.33 -13.88
C PHE A 171 -17.97 10.44 -13.75
N PHE A 172 -16.69 10.09 -13.69
CA PHE A 172 -15.57 11.01 -13.76
C PHE A 172 -14.30 10.25 -14.16
N SER A 173 -13.48 10.85 -15.00
CA SER A 173 -12.14 10.36 -15.32
C SER A 173 -11.25 11.54 -15.70
N PHE A 174 -9.94 11.36 -15.59
CA PHE A 174 -8.97 12.33 -16.07
C PHE A 174 -7.76 11.62 -16.68
N SER A 175 -7.25 12.22 -17.74
CA SER A 175 -6.01 11.81 -18.40
C SER A 175 -4.87 12.74 -17.99
N CYS A 176 -3.65 12.22 -17.94
CA CYS A 176 -2.48 13.01 -17.59
C CYS A 176 -1.61 13.27 -18.82
N TYR A 177 -1.17 14.51 -18.96
CA TYR A 177 -0.32 14.95 -20.07
C TYR A 177 1.01 15.40 -19.52
N LYS A 178 2.09 14.86 -20.08
CA LYS A 178 3.46 15.28 -19.74
C LYS A 178 3.79 16.56 -20.50
N LEU A 179 4.03 17.65 -19.79
CA LEU A 179 4.48 18.91 -20.37
C LEU A 179 5.93 18.78 -20.88
N PRO A 180 6.27 19.40 -22.03
CA PRO A 180 7.61 19.36 -22.57
C PRO A 180 8.63 20.11 -21.67
N PRO A 181 9.95 19.90 -21.89
CA PRO A 181 10.99 20.69 -21.23
C PRO A 181 10.78 22.21 -21.43
N PRO A 182 11.13 23.06 -20.44
CA PRO A 182 11.84 22.75 -19.20
C PRO A 182 10.94 22.28 -18.04
N VAL A 183 9.61 22.30 -18.19
CA VAL A 183 8.66 22.00 -17.09
C VAL A 183 8.71 20.52 -16.70
N ASN A 184 8.72 19.61 -17.69
CA ASN A 184 8.86 18.16 -17.50
C ASN A 184 8.02 17.59 -16.33
N ASN A 185 6.76 18.03 -16.24
CA ASN A 185 5.81 17.65 -15.20
C ASN A 185 4.51 17.13 -15.84
N PHE A 186 3.75 16.33 -15.10
CA PHE A 186 2.46 15.84 -15.57
C PHE A 186 1.33 16.74 -15.09
N PHE A 187 0.32 16.92 -15.94
CA PHE A 187 -0.88 17.68 -15.64
C PHE A 187 -2.12 16.85 -15.96
N GLY A 188 -2.99 16.67 -14.97
CA GLY A 188 -4.26 15.96 -15.13
C GLY A 188 -5.34 16.87 -15.72
N ILE A 189 -5.99 16.42 -16.79
CA ILE A 189 -7.13 17.10 -17.43
C ILE A 189 -8.35 16.17 -17.33
N PRO A 190 -9.48 16.64 -16.77
CA PRO A 190 -10.73 15.88 -16.81
C PRO A 190 -11.08 15.48 -18.24
N ASP A 191 -11.46 14.23 -18.43
CA ASP A 191 -11.89 13.74 -19.73
C ASP A 191 -13.30 14.29 -20.02
N LEU A 192 -13.48 14.88 -21.20
CA LEU A 192 -14.76 15.42 -21.61
C LEU A 192 -15.57 14.37 -22.38
N PRO A 193 -16.91 14.37 -22.24
CA PRO A 193 -17.77 13.51 -23.02
C PRO A 193 -17.59 13.79 -24.52
N SER A 194 -17.81 12.76 -25.35
CA SER A 194 -17.64 12.88 -26.80
C SER A 194 -18.62 13.89 -27.42
N LEU A 195 -18.26 14.48 -28.56
CA LEU A 195 -19.19 15.30 -29.35
C LEU A 195 -20.39 14.48 -29.87
N ALA A 196 -20.27 13.16 -29.95
CA ALA A 196 -21.40 12.29 -30.27
C ALA A 196 -22.44 12.32 -29.14
N THR A 197 -22.00 12.30 -27.87
CA THR A 197 -22.85 12.46 -26.70
C THR A 197 -23.59 13.79 -26.72
N LEU A 198 -22.94 14.88 -27.12
CA LEU A 198 -23.61 16.19 -27.26
C LEU A 198 -24.77 16.14 -28.27
N ARG A 199 -24.60 15.44 -29.39
CA ARG A 199 -25.65 15.32 -30.41
C ARG A 199 -26.80 14.41 -29.98
N GLN A 200 -26.49 13.35 -29.24
CA GLN A 200 -27.47 12.35 -28.81
C GLN A 200 -28.26 12.81 -27.56
N SER A 201 -27.56 13.36 -26.58
CA SER A 201 -28.13 13.85 -25.32
C SER A 201 -27.38 15.11 -24.85
N PRO A 202 -27.79 16.31 -25.30
CA PRO A 202 -27.20 17.56 -24.86
C PRO A 202 -27.25 17.76 -23.34
N ALA A 203 -28.32 17.28 -22.70
CA ALA A 203 -28.49 17.38 -21.25
C ALA A 203 -27.41 16.57 -20.50
N ASP A 204 -27.14 15.33 -20.92
CA ASP A 204 -26.13 14.48 -20.29
C ASP A 204 -24.71 15.00 -20.53
N TYR A 205 -24.46 15.55 -21.72
CA TYR A 205 -23.20 16.24 -22.01
C TYR A 205 -22.96 17.41 -21.04
N VAL A 206 -23.95 18.31 -20.91
CA VAL A 206 -23.85 19.47 -20.00
C VAL A 206 -23.72 19.01 -18.55
N ALA A 207 -24.49 18.01 -18.12
CA ALA A 207 -24.40 17.47 -16.76
C ALA A 207 -23.00 16.91 -16.45
N THR A 208 -22.38 16.21 -17.40
CA THR A 208 -21.03 15.63 -17.26
C THR A 208 -19.96 16.72 -17.22
N VAL A 209 -20.06 17.74 -18.08
CA VAL A 209 -19.17 18.91 -18.05
C VAL A 209 -19.29 19.67 -16.73
N MET A 210 -20.51 19.93 -16.26
CA MET A 210 -20.77 20.62 -15.00
C MET A 210 -20.24 19.82 -13.80
N ARG A 211 -20.40 18.50 -13.79
CA ARG A 211 -19.82 17.62 -12.75
C ARG A 211 -18.30 17.71 -12.74
N SER A 212 -17.67 17.63 -13.91
CA SER A 212 -16.21 17.74 -14.06
C SER A 212 -15.69 19.08 -13.56
N TYR A 213 -16.41 20.16 -13.85
CA TYR A 213 -16.11 21.49 -13.31
C TYR A 213 -16.24 21.55 -11.78
N GLN A 214 -17.33 21.03 -11.22
CA GLN A 214 -17.55 20.99 -9.76
C GLN A 214 -16.42 20.23 -9.05
N ILE A 215 -16.06 19.04 -9.54
CA ILE A 215 -14.97 18.22 -9.01
C ILE A 215 -13.65 18.99 -9.07
N SER A 216 -13.32 19.59 -10.22
CA SER A 216 -12.06 20.32 -10.43
C SER A 216 -11.95 21.55 -9.52
N ARG A 217 -13.01 22.36 -9.44
CA ARG A 217 -13.07 23.55 -8.58
C ARG A 217 -12.86 23.18 -7.11
N ASP A 218 -13.59 22.16 -6.65
CA ASP A 218 -13.59 21.73 -5.26
C ASP A 218 -12.27 21.04 -4.89
N TYR A 219 -11.68 20.28 -5.82
CA TYR A 219 -10.33 19.72 -5.66
C TYR A 219 -9.28 20.81 -5.45
N ILE A 220 -9.26 21.87 -6.29
CA ILE A 220 -8.33 23.00 -6.10
C ILE A 220 -8.53 23.64 -4.72
N LYS A 221 -9.80 23.89 -4.35
CA LYS A 221 -10.14 24.49 -3.06
C LYS A 221 -9.65 23.64 -1.89
N PHE A 222 -9.79 22.31 -1.98
CA PHE A 222 -9.29 21.38 -0.98
C PHE A 222 -7.76 21.40 -0.89
N LEU A 223 -7.07 21.38 -2.03
CA LEU A 223 -5.61 21.46 -2.08
C LEU A 223 -5.08 22.77 -1.50
N GLN A 224 -5.72 23.90 -1.82
CA GLN A 224 -5.38 25.20 -1.23
C GLN A 224 -5.49 25.19 0.29
N TYR A 225 -6.56 24.58 0.81
CA TYR A 225 -6.76 24.43 2.25
C TYR A 225 -5.70 23.52 2.87
N ALA A 226 -5.40 22.37 2.27
CA ALA A 226 -4.39 21.44 2.74
C ALA A 226 -2.99 22.07 2.77
N VAL A 227 -2.59 22.76 1.70
CA VAL A 227 -1.31 23.48 1.61
C VAL A 227 -1.26 24.62 2.63
N TYR A 228 -2.34 25.38 2.81
CA TYR A 228 -2.41 26.39 3.86
C TYR A 228 -2.20 25.78 5.25
N CYS A 229 -2.86 24.65 5.56
CA CYS A 229 -2.69 23.97 6.85
C CYS A 229 -1.26 23.46 7.08
N LEU A 230 -0.56 23.08 6.02
CA LEU A 230 0.85 22.71 6.07
C LEU A 230 1.74 23.93 6.32
N ASP A 231 1.65 24.94 5.44
CA ASP A 231 2.53 26.12 5.45
C ASP A 231 2.34 27.00 6.69
N SER A 232 1.13 27.05 7.27
CA SER A 232 0.83 27.80 8.50
C SER A 232 1.21 27.05 9.79
N GLY A 233 1.73 25.81 9.68
CA GLY A 233 2.10 24.99 10.83
C GLY A 233 0.91 24.36 11.58
N VAL A 234 -0.31 24.48 11.07
CA VAL A 234 -1.52 23.89 11.69
C VAL A 234 -1.43 22.36 11.76
N ILE A 235 -0.86 21.71 10.73
CA ILE A 235 -0.61 20.26 10.73
C ILE A 235 0.36 19.87 11.85
N GLN A 236 1.48 20.60 11.99
CA GLN A 236 2.48 20.33 13.02
C GLN A 236 1.90 20.52 14.43
N GLN A 237 1.15 21.59 14.66
CA GLN A 237 0.44 21.80 15.91
C GLN A 237 -0.49 20.62 16.23
N SER A 238 -1.22 20.11 15.24
CA SER A 238 -2.13 18.98 15.42
C SER A 238 -1.40 17.71 15.87
N LYS A 239 -0.21 17.42 15.34
CA LYS A 239 0.63 16.27 15.74
C LYS A 239 1.07 16.37 17.20
N GLU A 240 1.25 17.60 17.69
CA GLU A 240 1.55 17.91 19.08
C GLU A 240 0.30 17.97 19.99
N GLY A 241 -0.89 17.68 19.45
CA GLY A 241 -2.15 17.76 20.19
C GLY A 241 -2.65 19.18 20.41
N LYS A 242 -2.23 20.14 19.58
CA LYS A 242 -2.58 21.57 19.68
C LYS A 242 -3.23 22.09 18.39
N GLY A 243 -3.82 23.28 18.48
CA GLY A 243 -4.35 23.99 17.31
C GLY A 243 -5.70 23.44 16.82
N PRO A 244 -6.22 23.97 15.69
CA PRO A 244 -7.61 23.77 15.28
C PRO A 244 -7.94 22.38 14.72
N LEU A 245 -6.93 21.55 14.44
CA LEU A 245 -7.09 20.16 13.99
C LEU A 245 -6.79 19.12 15.08
N ALA A 246 -6.34 19.54 16.26
CA ALA A 246 -6.06 18.61 17.36
C ALA A 246 -7.33 17.85 17.76
N GLY A 247 -7.21 16.52 17.89
CA GLY A 247 -8.35 15.69 18.23
C GLY A 247 -9.37 15.49 17.10
N MET A 248 -9.18 16.11 15.93
CA MET A 248 -10.17 16.11 14.85
C MET A 248 -9.97 14.92 13.92
N THR A 249 -11.02 14.13 13.71
CA THR A 249 -11.02 13.08 12.68
C THR A 249 -11.29 13.66 11.29
N PHE A 250 -10.96 12.91 10.24
CA PHE A 250 -11.18 13.35 8.88
C PHE A 250 -12.67 13.50 8.56
N GLY A 251 -13.54 12.64 9.08
CA GLY A 251 -15.01 12.79 8.96
C GLY A 251 -15.54 14.07 9.62
N GLN A 252 -14.99 14.46 10.78
CA GLN A 252 -15.31 15.74 11.40
C GLN A 252 -14.80 16.93 10.57
N CYS A 253 -13.61 16.80 9.97
CA CYS A 253 -13.07 17.78 9.04
C CYS A 253 -13.98 17.93 7.81
N ILE A 254 -14.41 16.82 7.20
CA ILE A 254 -15.37 16.81 6.09
C ILE A 254 -16.66 17.51 6.52
N LYS A 255 -17.24 17.18 7.68
CA LYS A 255 -18.48 17.84 8.15
C LYS A 255 -18.31 19.35 8.30
N LYS A 256 -17.16 19.79 8.82
CA LYS A 256 -16.84 21.21 8.98
C LYS A 256 -16.66 21.93 7.65
N LEU A 257 -16.06 21.26 6.67
CA LEU A 257 -15.82 21.79 5.34
C LEU A 257 -17.04 21.65 4.41
N GLY A 258 -17.91 20.67 4.67
CA GLY A 258 -18.80 20.02 3.70
C GLY A 258 -19.85 20.91 3.07
N SER A 259 -20.30 21.99 3.73
CA SER A 259 -21.19 22.98 3.11
C SER A 259 -20.54 23.72 1.94
N GLY A 260 -19.21 23.75 1.89
CA GLY A 260 -18.43 24.40 0.85
C GLY A 260 -17.98 23.50 -0.30
N TYR A 261 -18.35 22.22 -0.33
CA TYR A 261 -17.91 21.24 -1.33
C TYR A 261 -19.12 20.47 -1.89
N SER A 262 -19.07 20.14 -3.18
CA SER A 262 -20.12 19.40 -3.89
C SER A 262 -20.10 17.91 -3.59
N ASP A 263 -21.26 17.26 -3.76
CA ASP A 263 -21.35 15.79 -3.69
C ASP A 263 -20.50 15.12 -4.77
N ALA A 264 -20.40 15.76 -5.94
CA ALA A 264 -19.54 15.28 -7.04
C ALA A 264 -18.08 15.15 -6.60
N PHE A 265 -17.54 16.11 -5.86
CA PHE A 265 -16.18 16.03 -5.33
C PHE A 265 -16.00 14.86 -4.37
N TRP A 266 -16.90 14.69 -3.40
CA TRP A 266 -16.81 13.59 -2.42
C TRP A 266 -16.98 12.21 -3.06
N SER A 267 -17.75 12.12 -4.15
CA SER A 267 -17.91 10.88 -4.93
C SER A 267 -16.63 10.40 -5.61
N VAL A 268 -15.60 11.27 -5.70
CA VAL A 268 -14.28 10.97 -6.27
C VAL A 268 -13.22 10.91 -5.18
N PHE A 269 -13.22 11.88 -4.26
CA PHE A 269 -12.19 11.99 -3.23
C PHE A 269 -12.21 10.80 -2.26
N LEU A 270 -13.40 10.35 -1.84
CA LEU A 270 -13.50 9.23 -0.91
C LEU A 270 -13.03 7.91 -1.52
N PRO A 271 -13.47 7.49 -2.73
CA PRO A 271 -12.93 6.30 -3.40
C PRO A 271 -11.42 6.34 -3.59
N LEU A 272 -10.88 7.50 -4.01
CA LEU A 272 -9.43 7.67 -4.19
C LEU A 272 -8.66 7.35 -2.90
N PHE A 273 -9.03 7.98 -1.79
CA PHE A 273 -8.31 7.79 -0.52
C PHE A 273 -8.65 6.45 0.15
N SER A 274 -9.86 5.93 -0.03
CA SER A 274 -10.22 4.57 0.42
C SER A 274 -9.34 3.53 -0.26
N GLY A 275 -9.16 3.61 -1.59
CA GLY A 275 -8.25 2.72 -2.32
C GLY A 275 -6.78 2.95 -1.96
N ALA A 276 -6.33 4.21 -1.88
CA ALA A 276 -4.94 4.55 -1.53
C ALA A 276 -4.55 4.12 -0.11
N CYS A 277 -5.48 4.19 0.84
CA CYS A 277 -5.33 3.69 2.22
C CYS A 277 -5.74 2.22 2.38
N THR A 278 -6.30 1.61 1.34
CA THR A 278 -6.89 0.26 1.32
C THR A 278 -7.77 -0.01 2.54
N CYS A 279 -8.69 0.91 2.80
CA CYS A 279 -9.57 0.89 3.96
C CYS A 279 -11.01 1.23 3.56
N THR A 280 -11.96 0.96 4.45
CA THR A 280 -13.35 1.38 4.24
C THR A 280 -13.48 2.90 4.32
N PHE A 281 -14.59 3.45 3.82
CA PHE A 281 -14.89 4.87 3.97
C PHE A 281 -15.00 5.27 5.44
N ASP A 282 -15.51 4.39 6.29
CA ASP A 282 -15.63 4.60 7.73
C ASP A 282 -14.26 4.67 8.41
N ASP A 283 -13.35 3.76 8.06
CA ASP A 283 -11.96 3.86 8.51
C ASP A 283 -11.33 5.17 8.06
N LEU A 284 -11.45 5.53 6.77
CA LEU A 284 -10.89 6.76 6.23
C LEU A 284 -11.40 7.99 7.00
N LYS A 285 -12.70 8.03 7.32
CA LYS A 285 -13.31 9.11 8.12
C LYS A 285 -12.82 9.11 9.57
N ALA A 286 -12.37 7.98 10.10
CA ALA A 286 -11.80 7.87 11.45
C ALA A 286 -10.31 8.27 11.53
N PHE A 287 -9.61 8.46 10.39
CA PHE A 287 -8.22 8.92 10.40
C PHE A 287 -8.12 10.29 11.07
N PRO A 288 -6.99 10.63 11.72
CA PRO A 288 -6.71 12.01 12.12
C PRO A 288 -6.73 12.92 10.89
N ALA A 289 -7.46 14.05 10.95
CA ALA A 289 -7.65 14.93 9.80
C ALA A 289 -6.32 15.44 9.22
N HIS A 290 -5.35 15.74 10.08
CA HIS A 290 -4.04 16.23 9.67
C HIS A 290 -3.26 15.22 8.82
N VAL A 291 -3.49 13.91 8.97
CA VAL A 291 -2.81 12.87 8.17
C VAL A 291 -3.23 12.95 6.69
N ILE A 292 -4.54 13.05 6.44
CA ILE A 292 -5.07 13.14 5.06
C ILE A 292 -4.72 14.50 4.45
N LEU A 293 -4.82 15.58 5.22
CA LEU A 293 -4.46 16.93 4.76
C LEU A 293 -2.97 17.05 4.44
N GLU A 294 -2.08 16.50 5.27
CA GLU A 294 -0.64 16.51 5.02
C GLU A 294 -0.28 15.73 3.76
N TYR A 295 -0.79 14.50 3.64
CA TYR A 295 -0.57 13.69 2.44
C TYR A 295 -1.08 14.42 1.19
N SER A 296 -2.26 15.03 1.27
CA SER A 296 -2.83 15.82 0.16
C SER A 296 -1.94 17.02 -0.20
N ALA A 297 -1.46 17.76 0.79
CA ALA A 297 -0.63 18.95 0.58
C ALA A 297 0.72 18.64 -0.04
N ILE A 298 1.33 17.49 0.30
CA ILE A 298 2.65 17.11 -0.18
C ILE A 298 2.56 16.36 -1.52
N CYS A 299 1.63 15.41 -1.64
CA CYS A 299 1.61 14.46 -2.75
C CYS A 299 0.78 14.91 -3.95
N LEU A 300 -0.20 15.82 -3.82
CA LEU A 300 -1.15 16.09 -4.90
C LEU A 300 -0.83 17.32 -5.79
N PRO A 301 -0.26 18.44 -5.29
CA PRO A 301 0.03 19.61 -6.14
C PRO A 301 1.11 19.36 -7.21
N ASP A 302 2.20 18.68 -6.82
CA ASP A 302 3.37 18.40 -7.67
C ASP A 302 3.68 16.89 -7.75
N GLY A 303 2.64 16.07 -7.51
CA GLY A 303 2.73 14.65 -7.28
C GLY A 303 3.32 13.83 -8.43
N LYS A 304 4.59 13.42 -8.30
CA LYS A 304 5.22 12.46 -9.21
C LYS A 304 5.09 11.04 -8.69
N MET A 305 3.87 10.52 -8.59
CA MET A 305 3.72 9.09 -8.29
C MET A 305 4.59 8.30 -9.26
N SER A 306 5.36 7.38 -8.71
CA SER A 306 6.43 6.66 -9.40
C SER A 306 6.38 5.18 -9.04
N PHE A 307 6.88 4.37 -9.97
CA PHE A 307 7.05 2.94 -9.82
C PHE A 307 8.52 2.57 -10.01
N VAL A 308 8.97 1.55 -9.29
CA VAL A 308 10.23 0.88 -9.64
C VAL A 308 10.07 0.21 -11.00
N THR A 309 11.13 0.21 -11.79
CA THR A 309 11.08 -0.27 -13.19
C THR A 309 11.81 -1.59 -13.43
N CYS A 310 12.49 -2.09 -12.41
CA CYS A 310 13.20 -3.37 -12.41
C CYS A 310 12.44 -4.50 -11.67
N GLY A 311 11.17 -4.25 -11.31
CA GLY A 311 10.36 -5.14 -10.48
C GLY A 311 10.80 -5.21 -9.01
N THR A 312 9.94 -5.71 -8.13
CA THR A 312 10.27 -5.86 -6.70
C THR A 312 11.30 -6.93 -6.43
N LYS A 313 11.41 -7.93 -7.29
CA LYS A 313 12.40 -9.00 -7.15
C LYS A 313 13.82 -8.43 -7.09
N GLU A 314 14.19 -7.60 -8.05
CA GLU A 314 15.51 -6.97 -8.10
C GLU A 314 15.73 -6.02 -6.90
N VAL A 315 14.69 -5.31 -6.45
CA VAL A 315 14.77 -4.48 -5.23
C VAL A 315 15.12 -5.34 -4.01
N CYS A 316 14.46 -6.49 -3.87
CA CYS A 316 14.74 -7.43 -2.78
C CYS A 316 16.15 -8.00 -2.87
N ASP A 317 16.56 -8.43 -4.06
CA ASP A 317 17.87 -9.03 -4.30
C ASP A 317 19.00 -8.03 -3.98
N ARG A 318 18.87 -6.74 -4.35
CA ARG A 318 19.85 -5.70 -4.01
C ARG A 318 19.91 -5.36 -2.53
N LEU A 319 18.76 -5.29 -1.86
CA LEU A 319 18.72 -5.05 -0.41
C LEU A 319 19.33 -6.23 0.36
N ALA A 320 19.02 -7.46 -0.06
CA ALA A 320 19.53 -8.68 0.57
C ALA A 320 21.00 -8.99 0.22
N GLY A 321 21.56 -8.41 -0.84
CA GLY A 321 22.90 -8.71 -1.34
C GLY A 321 24.02 -8.75 -0.28
N PRO A 322 24.09 -7.79 0.67
CA PRO A 322 25.10 -7.83 1.75
C PRO A 322 24.81 -8.85 2.87
N VAL A 323 23.60 -9.42 2.94
CA VAL A 323 23.15 -10.29 4.04
C VAL A 323 23.61 -11.72 3.78
N GLN A 324 24.53 -12.22 4.62
CA GLN A 324 25.13 -13.54 4.44
C GLN A 324 24.17 -14.70 4.75
N ASN A 325 23.27 -14.51 5.73
CA ASN A 325 22.39 -15.58 6.21
C ASN A 325 20.92 -15.21 5.98
N VAL A 326 20.34 -15.71 4.89
CA VAL A 326 18.89 -15.58 4.60
C VAL A 326 18.22 -16.94 4.74
N ARG A 327 17.19 -17.03 5.59
CA ARG A 327 16.44 -18.26 5.89
C ARG A 327 14.98 -18.08 5.48
N CYS A 328 14.67 -18.43 4.24
CA CYS A 328 13.30 -18.53 3.73
C CYS A 328 12.60 -19.81 4.24
N SER A 329 11.29 -19.90 4.03
CA SER A 329 10.44 -21.01 4.50
C SER A 329 10.66 -21.35 5.99
N THR A 330 10.94 -20.33 6.80
CA THR A 330 11.30 -20.47 8.21
C THR A 330 10.44 -19.53 9.06
N THR A 331 9.51 -20.09 9.80
CA THR A 331 8.66 -19.32 10.72
C THR A 331 9.32 -19.23 12.09
N VAL A 332 9.55 -18.01 12.57
CA VAL A 332 9.90 -17.77 13.98
C VAL A 332 8.63 -17.85 14.82
N ILE A 333 8.62 -18.76 15.80
CA ILE A 333 7.46 -18.99 16.66
C ILE A 333 7.70 -18.53 18.10
N GLY A 334 8.96 -18.40 18.53
CA GLY A 334 9.24 -17.97 19.90
C GLY A 334 10.59 -17.29 20.06
N ILE A 335 10.72 -16.56 21.18
CA ILE A 335 11.95 -15.92 21.62
C ILE A 335 12.09 -16.11 23.14
N GLN A 336 13.30 -16.44 23.59
CA GLN A 336 13.62 -16.57 25.01
C GLN A 336 14.87 -15.75 25.32
N HIS A 337 14.85 -15.00 26.42
CA HIS A 337 16.00 -14.20 26.85
C HIS A 337 16.80 -14.93 27.93
N ASN A 338 18.11 -15.08 27.70
CA ASN A 338 19.07 -15.57 28.67
C ASN A 338 19.76 -14.37 29.34
N LYS A 339 19.47 -14.14 30.62
CA LYS A 339 19.98 -13.00 31.37
C LYS A 339 21.49 -12.98 31.56
N THR A 340 22.08 -14.14 31.83
CA THR A 340 23.51 -14.26 32.16
C THR A 340 24.37 -13.86 30.97
N THR A 341 23.92 -14.19 29.76
CA THR A 341 24.62 -13.89 28.52
C THR A 341 24.10 -12.64 27.81
N ASN A 342 22.93 -12.13 28.22
CA ASN A 342 22.13 -11.15 27.51
C ASN A 342 21.87 -11.55 26.04
N GLN A 343 21.58 -12.82 25.78
CA GLN A 343 21.30 -13.33 24.45
C GLN A 343 19.85 -13.79 24.31
N PHE A 344 19.33 -13.69 23.10
CA PHE A 344 18.00 -14.12 22.70
C PHE A 344 18.07 -15.41 21.90
N THR A 345 17.46 -16.47 22.41
CA THR A 345 17.26 -17.72 21.68
C THR A 345 15.96 -17.65 20.90
N LEU A 346 16.03 -17.65 19.58
CA LEU A 346 14.87 -17.77 18.70
C LEU A 346 14.54 -19.24 18.45
N THR A 347 13.25 -19.57 18.50
CA THR A 347 12.71 -20.87 18.13
C THR A 347 12.04 -20.77 16.76
N THR A 348 12.46 -21.60 15.82
CA THR A 348 11.98 -21.60 14.44
C THR A 348 11.49 -22.98 14.00
N VAL A 349 10.52 -22.99 13.10
CA VAL A 349 10.02 -24.21 12.43
C VAL A 349 9.91 -23.97 10.93
N PRO A 350 10.07 -25.00 10.09
CA PRO A 350 9.85 -24.84 8.66
C PRO A 350 8.40 -24.46 8.34
N THR A 351 8.21 -23.60 7.35
CA THR A 351 6.90 -23.16 6.89
C THR A 351 6.38 -24.09 5.81
N ASN A 352 5.12 -24.51 5.91
CA ASN A 352 4.48 -25.32 4.90
C ASN A 352 4.00 -24.48 3.69
N GLN A 353 3.49 -25.15 2.65
CA GLN A 353 2.97 -24.49 1.44
C GLN A 353 1.78 -23.56 1.70
N ALA A 354 1.06 -23.72 2.81
CA ALA A 354 -0.03 -22.84 3.22
C ALA A 354 0.46 -21.62 4.02
N HIS A 355 1.77 -21.37 4.07
CA HIS A 355 2.41 -20.32 4.87
C HIS A 355 2.19 -20.45 6.38
N LEU A 356 1.89 -21.66 6.86
CA LEU A 356 1.70 -21.98 8.26
C LEU A 356 2.94 -22.69 8.83
N PRO A 357 3.24 -22.50 10.13
CA PRO A 357 4.30 -23.25 10.79
C PRO A 357 3.99 -24.76 10.73
N SER A 358 4.98 -25.56 10.33
CA SER A 358 4.83 -27.02 10.29
C SER A 358 4.82 -27.57 11.71
N VAL A 359 3.69 -28.16 12.13
CA VAL A 359 3.48 -28.65 13.50
C VAL A 359 4.24 -29.95 13.76
N ASP A 360 4.51 -30.74 12.71
CA ASP A 360 5.11 -32.08 12.82
C ASP A 360 6.65 -32.09 12.78
N GLN A 361 7.29 -30.93 12.57
CA GLN A 361 8.74 -30.84 12.46
C GLN A 361 9.38 -30.33 13.74
N THR A 362 10.54 -30.90 14.08
CA THR A 362 11.28 -30.53 15.29
C THR A 362 11.73 -29.07 15.23
N PRO A 363 11.38 -28.23 16.22
CA PRO A 363 11.82 -26.85 16.27
C PRO A 363 13.34 -26.74 16.39
N THR A 364 13.92 -25.78 15.67
CA THR A 364 15.34 -25.44 15.76
C THR A 364 15.53 -24.15 16.54
N THR A 365 16.62 -24.06 17.31
CA THR A 365 16.94 -22.87 18.10
C THR A 365 18.23 -22.19 17.64
N SER A 366 18.31 -20.87 17.77
CA SER A 366 19.50 -20.09 17.43
C SER A 366 19.61 -18.86 18.34
N ALA A 367 20.80 -18.62 18.91
CA ALA A 367 21.04 -17.50 19.82
C ALA A 367 21.54 -16.24 19.07
N PHE A 368 21.11 -15.06 19.52
CA PHE A 368 21.42 -13.75 18.96
C PHE A 368 21.65 -12.71 20.07
N ASP A 369 22.42 -11.68 19.80
CA ASP A 369 22.63 -10.57 20.74
C ASP A 369 21.51 -9.52 20.61
N TYR A 370 20.95 -9.34 19.40
CA TYR A 370 19.84 -8.42 19.14
C TYR A 370 18.75 -9.08 18.28
N VAL A 371 17.51 -8.64 18.45
CA VAL A 371 16.37 -9.09 17.65
C VAL A 371 15.58 -7.91 17.12
N ILE A 372 15.36 -7.88 15.81
CA ILE A 372 14.50 -6.92 15.13
C ILE A 372 13.24 -7.67 14.66
N PHE A 373 12.09 -7.31 15.21
CA PHE A 373 10.79 -7.67 14.65
C PHE A 373 10.47 -6.73 13.49
N ALA A 374 10.65 -7.24 12.26
CA ALA A 374 10.24 -6.59 11.02
C ALA A 374 8.95 -7.21 10.44
N THR A 375 8.12 -7.74 11.33
CA THR A 375 6.77 -8.24 11.05
C THR A 375 5.75 -7.13 11.30
N GLN A 376 4.47 -7.39 11.01
CA GLN A 376 3.40 -6.55 11.52
C GLN A 376 3.34 -6.59 13.07
N ALA A 377 2.77 -5.55 13.67
CA ALA A 377 2.68 -5.42 15.13
C ALA A 377 1.86 -6.54 15.79
N ASN A 378 0.74 -6.92 15.17
CA ASN A 378 -0.11 -8.04 15.61
C ASN A 378 0.65 -9.38 15.58
N GLN A 379 1.55 -9.58 14.62
CA GLN A 379 2.40 -10.77 14.50
C GLN A 379 3.50 -10.77 15.55
N ALA A 380 4.19 -9.64 15.74
CA ALA A 380 5.20 -9.49 16.79
C ALA A 380 4.60 -9.73 18.18
N SER A 381 3.41 -9.17 18.46
CA SER A 381 2.66 -9.40 19.69
C SER A 381 2.37 -10.89 19.92
N ARG A 382 1.91 -11.62 18.89
CA ARG A 382 1.65 -13.06 18.98
C ARG A 382 2.91 -13.87 19.30
N ILE A 383 4.03 -13.59 18.64
CA ILE A 383 5.31 -14.28 18.91
C ILE A 383 5.76 -14.01 20.36
N LEU A 384 5.60 -12.78 20.85
CA LEU A 384 5.92 -12.42 22.23
C LEU A 384 4.98 -13.08 23.25
N LYS A 385 3.69 -13.25 22.94
CA LYS A 385 2.69 -13.88 23.83
C LYS A 385 2.92 -15.38 24.04
N GLN A 386 3.48 -16.09 23.05
CA GLN A 386 3.80 -17.52 23.19
C GLN A 386 4.86 -17.79 24.29
N ILE A 387 5.52 -16.75 24.77
CA ILE A 387 6.47 -16.79 25.91
C ILE A 387 5.73 -16.79 27.25
N SER A 388 4.57 -16.14 27.32
CA SER A 388 3.84 -15.89 28.57
C SER A 388 2.96 -17.06 29.01
N THR A 389 2.87 -18.13 28.21
CA THR A 389 2.13 -19.33 28.59
C THR A 389 3.05 -20.23 29.42
N PRO A 390 2.74 -20.50 30.71
CA PRO A 390 3.57 -21.38 31.52
C PRO A 390 3.57 -22.77 30.88
N SER A 391 4.78 -23.26 30.55
CA SER A 391 4.99 -24.66 30.21
C SER A 391 4.42 -25.54 31.33
N THR A 392 3.78 -26.66 30.96
CA THR A 392 3.35 -27.71 31.90
C THR A 392 4.53 -28.40 32.62
N ALA A 393 5.77 -27.97 32.37
CA ALA A 393 6.92 -28.33 33.17
C ALA A 393 6.88 -27.64 34.54
N LEU A 394 7.20 -28.39 35.60
CA LEU A 394 7.31 -27.90 36.97
C LEU A 394 8.07 -26.55 37.03
N PRO A 395 7.59 -25.56 37.79
CA PRO A 395 8.31 -24.31 37.96
C PRO A 395 9.64 -24.58 38.66
N THR A 396 10.74 -24.44 37.93
CA THR A 396 12.05 -24.27 38.54
C THR A 396 12.12 -22.87 39.15
N ALA A 397 12.76 -22.74 40.32
CA ALA A 397 12.86 -21.49 41.09
C ALA A 397 13.41 -20.26 40.31
N ASP A 398 13.98 -20.48 39.11
CA ASP A 398 14.46 -19.42 38.23
C ASP A 398 13.37 -18.71 37.40
N ALA A 399 12.16 -19.27 37.30
CA ALA A 399 11.08 -18.71 36.49
C ALA A 399 10.46 -17.43 37.09
N GLU A 400 10.48 -17.28 38.42
CA GLU A 400 9.97 -16.09 39.13
C GLU A 400 10.89 -14.87 38.97
N ASN A 401 12.13 -15.06 38.51
CA ASN A 401 13.14 -14.00 38.57
C ASN A 401 13.28 -13.18 37.28
N ASN A 402 12.39 -13.30 36.27
CA ASN A 402 12.55 -12.63 34.96
C ASN A 402 11.97 -11.21 34.82
N SER A 403 11.97 -10.37 35.89
CA SER A 403 11.15 -9.15 35.93
C SER A 403 11.39 -8.12 34.82
N ILE A 404 12.63 -7.77 34.45
CA ILE A 404 12.89 -6.70 33.47
C ILE A 404 12.48 -7.10 32.06
N TYR A 405 12.89 -8.29 31.58
CA TYR A 405 12.50 -8.78 30.26
C TYR A 405 10.99 -9.08 30.22
N SER A 406 10.41 -9.70 31.25
CA SER A 406 8.97 -9.98 31.28
C SER A 406 8.13 -8.70 31.35
N THR A 407 8.59 -7.68 32.08
CA THR A 407 7.96 -6.36 32.15
C THR A 407 8.06 -5.63 30.81
N PHE A 408 9.23 -5.69 30.16
CA PHE A 408 9.40 -5.18 28.80
C PHE A 408 8.45 -5.88 27.82
N VAL A 409 8.41 -7.22 27.82
CA VAL A 409 7.54 -8.01 26.93
C VAL A 409 6.08 -7.67 27.17
N THR A 410 5.64 -7.58 28.42
CA THR A 410 4.26 -7.20 28.78
C THR A 410 3.92 -5.81 28.25
N LYS A 411 4.80 -4.82 28.46
CA LYS A 411 4.61 -3.46 27.96
C LYS A 411 4.62 -3.41 26.43
N ALA A 412 5.53 -4.13 25.78
CA ALA A 412 5.62 -4.20 24.33
C ALA A 412 4.34 -4.81 23.73
N ILE A 413 3.84 -5.93 24.29
CA ILE A 413 2.57 -6.55 23.88
C ILE A 413 1.41 -5.54 23.97
N GLN A 414 1.27 -4.86 25.11
CA GLN A 414 0.22 -3.85 25.32
C GLN A 414 0.28 -2.71 24.29
N ILE A 415 1.48 -2.32 23.86
CA ILE A 415 1.66 -1.28 22.83
C ILE A 415 1.35 -1.84 21.44
N LEU A 416 1.88 -3.01 21.09
CA LEU A 416 1.73 -3.64 19.78
C LEU A 416 0.27 -4.01 19.48
N ASP A 417 -0.50 -4.39 20.49
CA ASP A 417 -1.94 -4.70 20.36
C ASP A 417 -2.81 -3.47 20.05
N ARG A 418 -2.28 -2.25 20.19
CA ARG A 418 -3.00 -1.01 19.88
C ARG A 418 -3.00 -0.65 18.39
N PHE A 419 -2.26 -1.37 17.55
CA PHE A 419 -2.22 -1.12 16.11
C PHE A 419 -3.31 -1.97 15.42
N PRO A 420 -4.41 -1.36 14.94
CA PRO A 420 -5.44 -2.09 14.21
C PRO A 420 -4.97 -2.42 12.80
N TYR A 421 -5.43 -3.56 12.30
CA TYR A 421 -5.19 -4.00 10.93
C TYR A 421 -6.52 -4.24 10.22
N THR A 422 -6.55 -3.98 8.92
CA THR A 422 -7.61 -4.42 8.02
C THR A 422 -7.07 -5.42 7.02
N LYS A 423 -7.91 -6.35 6.58
CA LYS A 423 -7.56 -7.32 5.55
C LYS A 423 -7.88 -6.74 4.18
N SER A 424 -7.05 -7.08 3.19
CA SER A 424 -7.28 -6.68 1.81
C SER A 424 -6.96 -7.82 0.86
N LEU A 425 -7.87 -8.06 -0.06
CA LEU A 425 -7.71 -9.06 -1.11
C LEU A 425 -7.19 -8.39 -2.36
N VAL A 426 -6.09 -8.92 -2.91
CA VAL A 426 -5.56 -8.49 -4.21
C VAL A 426 -5.68 -9.66 -5.17
N VAL A 427 -6.39 -9.44 -6.28
CA VAL A 427 -6.62 -10.46 -7.31
C VAL A 427 -6.00 -10.00 -8.62
N CYS A 428 -5.12 -10.82 -9.20
CA CYS A 428 -4.65 -10.63 -10.57
C CYS A 428 -5.57 -11.43 -11.51
N HIS A 429 -6.10 -10.79 -12.54
CA HIS A 429 -7.08 -11.41 -13.44
C HIS A 429 -7.10 -10.77 -14.83
N THR A 430 -7.84 -11.39 -15.76
CA THR A 430 -8.14 -10.85 -17.10
C THR A 430 -9.60 -10.37 -17.24
N ASP A 431 -10.40 -10.43 -16.17
CA ASP A 431 -11.81 -10.01 -16.17
C ASP A 431 -11.98 -8.50 -16.47
N GLN A 432 -12.55 -8.19 -17.64
CA GLN A 432 -12.83 -6.81 -18.06
C GLN A 432 -14.12 -6.26 -17.44
N THR A 433 -14.96 -7.10 -16.81
CA THR A 433 -16.19 -6.66 -16.14
C THR A 433 -15.91 -5.88 -14.85
N LEU A 434 -14.67 -5.87 -14.37
CA LEU A 434 -14.21 -5.04 -13.26
C LEU A 434 -13.57 -3.71 -13.70
N MET A 435 -13.77 -3.33 -14.97
CA MET A 435 -13.30 -2.08 -15.57
C MET A 435 -14.51 -1.23 -16.05
N PRO A 436 -14.31 0.06 -16.36
CA PRO A 436 -15.29 0.83 -17.12
C PRO A 436 -15.71 0.12 -18.41
N THR A 437 -16.99 0.23 -18.78
CA THR A 437 -17.53 -0.44 -19.98
C THR A 437 -16.81 0.02 -21.25
N SER A 438 -16.52 1.31 -21.34
CA SER A 438 -15.79 1.86 -22.46
C SER A 438 -14.28 1.70 -22.25
N ARG A 439 -13.63 0.95 -23.15
CA ARG A 439 -12.17 0.78 -23.13
C ARG A 439 -11.40 2.10 -23.24
N SER A 440 -11.96 3.12 -23.89
CA SER A 440 -11.32 4.44 -23.98
C SER A 440 -11.25 5.17 -22.64
N GLU A 441 -12.01 4.71 -21.64
CA GLU A 441 -12.04 5.24 -20.27
C GLU A 441 -11.18 4.45 -19.30
N TRP A 442 -10.49 3.40 -19.76
CA TRP A 442 -9.54 2.68 -18.91
C TRP A 442 -8.36 3.58 -18.60
N ARG A 443 -8.03 3.67 -17.31
CA ARG A 443 -6.96 4.53 -16.81
C ARG A 443 -5.94 3.69 -16.04
N CYS A 444 -4.86 4.33 -15.61
CA CYS A 444 -3.85 3.71 -14.77
C CYS A 444 -4.48 3.08 -13.51
N LEU A 445 -5.38 3.82 -12.83
CA LEU A 445 -6.16 3.35 -11.69
C LEU A 445 -7.67 3.51 -11.96
N ASN A 446 -8.49 2.51 -11.65
CA ASN A 446 -9.92 2.51 -11.93
C ASN A 446 -10.68 2.17 -10.65
N PHE A 447 -11.43 3.15 -10.12
CA PHE A 447 -12.15 3.03 -8.87
C PHE A 447 -13.63 2.70 -9.13
N GLY A 448 -14.04 1.51 -8.71
CA GLY A 448 -15.42 1.03 -8.82
C GLY A 448 -16.15 1.15 -7.49
N VAL A 449 -17.39 1.62 -7.53
CA VAL A 449 -18.31 1.72 -6.37
C VAL A 449 -19.72 1.29 -6.77
N LEU A 450 -20.50 0.69 -5.86
CA LEU A 450 -21.92 0.38 -6.12
C LEU A 450 -22.78 1.64 -6.13
N GLU A 451 -22.54 2.55 -5.18
CA GLU A 451 -23.27 3.80 -5.04
C GLU A 451 -22.31 4.99 -4.98
N LYS A 452 -22.72 6.12 -5.58
CA LYS A 452 -21.93 7.36 -5.55
C LYS A 452 -22.05 8.00 -4.17
N HIS A 453 -20.91 8.20 -3.50
CA HIS A 453 -20.90 8.84 -2.19
C HIS A 453 -21.24 10.33 -2.28
N THR A 454 -22.11 10.79 -1.37
CA THR A 454 -22.45 12.20 -1.19
C THR A 454 -21.80 12.77 0.07
N LYS A 455 -21.91 14.09 0.29
CA LYS A 455 -21.45 14.77 1.50
C LYS A 455 -22.03 14.18 2.79
N ASP A 456 -23.26 13.66 2.73
CA ASP A 456 -23.92 13.06 3.90
C ASP A 456 -23.24 11.74 4.27
N HIS A 457 -22.89 10.91 3.28
CA HIS A 457 -22.09 9.68 3.46
C HIS A 457 -20.65 9.99 3.88
N ALA A 458 -20.12 11.14 3.44
CA ALA A 458 -18.78 11.61 3.77
C ALA A 458 -18.66 12.11 5.23
N SER A 459 -19.79 12.44 5.87
CA SER A 459 -19.81 13.03 7.22
C SER A 459 -20.13 12.04 8.35
N ALA A 460 -20.64 10.85 8.04
CA ALA A 460 -20.99 9.84 9.04
C ALA A 460 -19.73 9.27 9.71
N VAL A 461 -19.63 9.35 11.04
CA VAL A 461 -18.52 8.74 11.79
C VAL A 461 -18.97 7.36 12.27
N GLY A 462 -18.60 6.32 11.53
CA GLY A 462 -18.64 4.95 12.00
C GLY A 462 -17.24 4.54 12.48
N LEU A 463 -17.05 4.33 13.78
CA LEU A 463 -15.91 3.55 14.24
C LEU A 463 -16.32 2.08 14.10
N GLN A 464 -15.90 1.41 13.02
CA GLN A 464 -15.97 -0.04 13.06
C GLN A 464 -14.99 -0.56 14.11
N LYS A 465 -15.46 -1.48 14.97
CA LYS A 465 -14.55 -2.35 15.72
C LYS A 465 -13.78 -3.18 14.69
N SER A 466 -12.50 -3.45 14.97
CA SER A 466 -11.54 -4.21 14.15
C SER A 466 -12.17 -5.10 13.07
N HIS A 467 -11.67 -4.99 11.83
CA HIS A 467 -12.06 -5.77 10.62
C HIS A 467 -11.76 -7.28 10.69
N GLU A 468 -11.82 -7.86 11.88
CA GLU A 468 -11.86 -9.31 12.07
C GLU A 468 -13.20 -9.90 11.59
N GLU A 469 -14.22 -9.09 11.28
CA GLU A 469 -15.55 -9.55 10.85
C GLU A 469 -15.84 -9.39 9.35
N GLY A 470 -14.89 -8.89 8.56
CA GLY A 470 -15.10 -8.58 7.14
C GLY A 470 -15.54 -7.13 6.90
N TYR A 471 -15.89 -6.79 5.65
CA TYR A 471 -16.35 -5.45 5.27
C TYR A 471 -17.64 -5.52 4.42
N ASP A 472 -18.45 -4.47 4.53
CA ASP A 472 -19.60 -4.24 3.65
C ASP A 472 -19.13 -3.65 2.32
N VAL A 473 -19.59 -4.24 1.21
CA VAL A 473 -19.27 -3.79 -0.15
C VAL A 473 -19.74 -2.36 -0.45
N GLN A 474 -20.76 -1.86 0.27
CA GLN A 474 -21.22 -0.47 0.17
C GLN A 474 -20.26 0.51 0.88
N GLY A 475 -19.43 -0.01 1.77
CA GLY A 475 -18.51 0.77 2.61
C GLY A 475 -17.11 0.93 2.04
N LEU A 476 -16.84 0.52 0.80
CA LEU A 476 -15.50 0.58 0.21
C LEU A 476 -15.52 0.91 -1.28
N ALA A 477 -14.37 1.36 -1.79
CA ALA A 477 -14.10 1.39 -3.22
C ALA A 477 -13.16 0.25 -3.60
N MET A 478 -13.49 -0.49 -4.65
CA MET A 478 -12.52 -1.37 -5.28
C MET A 478 -11.59 -0.53 -6.17
N CYS A 479 -10.33 -0.95 -6.29
CA CYS A 479 -9.36 -0.30 -7.15
C CYS A 479 -8.74 -1.31 -8.10
N THR A 480 -9.00 -1.16 -9.40
CA THR A 480 -8.43 -1.99 -10.47
C THR A 480 -7.30 -1.25 -11.15
N HIS A 481 -6.09 -1.80 -11.05
CA HIS A 481 -4.91 -1.28 -11.75
C HIS A 481 -4.83 -1.93 -13.12
N TYR A 482 -4.57 -1.13 -14.16
CA TYR A 482 -4.27 -1.65 -15.48
C TYR A 482 -2.76 -1.92 -15.59
N SER A 483 -2.37 -3.21 -15.58
CA SER A 483 -0.98 -3.63 -15.41
C SER A 483 -0.06 -3.08 -16.51
N GLN A 484 -0.51 -3.03 -17.77
CA GLN A 484 0.24 -2.43 -18.88
C GLN A 484 0.63 -0.94 -18.65
N MET A 485 -0.15 -0.19 -17.87
CA MET A 485 0.16 1.22 -17.57
C MET A 485 0.97 1.40 -16.28
N THR A 486 0.96 0.40 -15.41
CA THR A 486 1.48 0.48 -14.04
C THR A 486 2.75 -0.32 -13.83
N GLN A 487 3.02 -1.30 -14.68
CA GLN A 487 4.13 -2.24 -14.60
C GLN A 487 4.94 -2.18 -15.90
N THR A 488 6.21 -1.76 -15.82
CA THR A 488 7.07 -1.61 -17.01
C THR A 488 7.45 -2.93 -17.65
N GLU A 489 7.34 -4.03 -16.91
CA GLU A 489 7.60 -5.39 -17.37
C GLU A 489 6.32 -6.08 -17.89
N VAL A 490 5.29 -5.34 -18.29
CA VAL A 490 4.10 -5.93 -18.93
C VAL A 490 3.98 -5.34 -20.34
N PRO A 491 4.11 -6.15 -21.40
CA PRO A 491 4.16 -5.65 -22.76
C PRO A 491 2.73 -5.41 -23.28
N ASP A 492 2.58 -4.50 -24.24
CA ASP A 492 1.29 -4.27 -24.90
C ASP A 492 0.81 -5.46 -25.74
N THR A 493 1.68 -6.44 -26.00
CA THR A 493 1.38 -7.63 -26.80
C THR A 493 0.63 -8.71 -26.04
N VAL A 494 0.63 -8.69 -24.70
CA VAL A 494 -0.20 -9.63 -23.92
C VAL A 494 -1.62 -9.07 -23.75
N PRO A 495 -2.64 -9.94 -23.60
CA PRO A 495 -3.99 -9.51 -23.27
C PRO A 495 -4.02 -8.57 -22.04
N PRO A 496 -5.02 -7.68 -21.91
CA PRO A 496 -5.15 -6.82 -20.74
C PRO A 496 -5.05 -7.59 -19.42
N LEU A 497 -4.13 -7.16 -18.56
CA LEU A 497 -3.92 -7.72 -17.23
C LEU A 497 -4.34 -6.69 -16.20
N PHE A 498 -5.08 -7.16 -15.19
CA PHE A 498 -5.62 -6.32 -14.15
C PHE A 498 -5.19 -6.83 -12.78
N GLN A 499 -4.99 -5.89 -11.87
CA GLN A 499 -4.84 -6.17 -10.45
C GLN A 499 -5.93 -5.42 -9.69
N THR A 500 -6.94 -6.13 -9.19
CA THR A 500 -8.04 -5.55 -8.40
C THR A 500 -7.79 -5.73 -6.92
N THR A 501 -7.78 -4.62 -6.19
CA THR A 501 -7.73 -4.59 -4.73
C THR A 501 -9.13 -4.40 -4.16
N ASN A 502 -9.48 -5.24 -3.18
CA ASN A 502 -10.78 -5.32 -2.53
C ASN A 502 -11.93 -5.37 -3.56
N PRO A 503 -11.99 -6.42 -4.41
CA PRO A 503 -13.06 -6.56 -5.38
C PRO A 503 -14.42 -6.51 -4.68
N ILE A 504 -15.34 -5.69 -5.20
CA ILE A 504 -16.74 -5.65 -4.73
C ILE A 504 -17.54 -6.79 -5.36
N VAL A 505 -17.28 -7.07 -6.63
CA VAL A 505 -17.79 -8.24 -7.35
C VAL A 505 -16.61 -9.18 -7.57
N LEU A 506 -16.75 -10.46 -7.23
CA LEU A 506 -15.68 -11.42 -7.51
C LEU A 506 -15.47 -11.55 -9.03
N PRO A 507 -14.21 -11.52 -9.51
CA PRO A 507 -13.94 -11.80 -10.91
C PRO A 507 -14.37 -13.22 -11.28
N ASP A 508 -14.65 -13.46 -12.56
CA ASP A 508 -14.89 -14.80 -13.08
C ASP A 508 -13.74 -15.73 -12.67
N PRO A 509 -13.99 -16.85 -11.97
CA PRO A 509 -12.95 -17.77 -11.56
C PRO A 509 -12.02 -18.24 -12.68
N LYS A 510 -12.52 -18.33 -13.92
CA LYS A 510 -11.71 -18.72 -15.10
C LYS A 510 -10.71 -17.64 -15.52
N SER A 511 -10.95 -16.39 -15.12
CA SER A 511 -10.09 -15.25 -15.44
C SER A 511 -9.04 -14.96 -14.35
N VAL A 512 -9.15 -15.62 -13.18
CA VAL A 512 -8.25 -15.39 -12.05
C VAL A 512 -6.91 -16.07 -12.28
N ILE A 513 -5.85 -15.28 -12.20
CA ILE A 513 -4.46 -15.73 -12.31
C ILE A 513 -3.90 -16.01 -10.91
N SER A 514 -4.11 -15.09 -9.97
CA SER A 514 -3.68 -15.23 -8.59
C SER A 514 -4.58 -14.41 -7.66
N ALA A 515 -4.65 -14.85 -6.40
CA ALA A 515 -5.35 -14.13 -5.34
C ALA A 515 -4.52 -14.19 -4.06
N THR A 516 -4.28 -13.05 -3.43
CA THR A 516 -3.43 -12.96 -2.23
C THR A 516 -4.02 -12.01 -1.21
N TRP A 517 -4.00 -12.47 0.05
CA TRP A 517 -4.45 -11.70 1.20
C TRP A 517 -3.31 -10.90 1.81
N TYR A 518 -3.57 -9.63 2.07
CA TYR A 518 -2.68 -8.72 2.76
C TYR A 518 -3.37 -8.17 4.01
N GLU A 519 -2.58 -7.71 4.98
CA GLU A 519 -3.09 -6.92 6.10
C GLU A 519 -2.44 -5.54 6.06
N ARG A 520 -3.23 -4.50 6.32
CA ARG A 520 -2.79 -3.11 6.33
C ARG A 520 -3.10 -2.46 7.67
N ALA A 521 -2.10 -1.81 8.25
CA ALA A 521 -2.29 -1.04 9.48
C ALA A 521 -3.22 0.14 9.21
N ILE A 522 -4.21 0.34 10.10
CA ILE A 522 -5.15 1.45 10.04
C ILE A 522 -4.68 2.56 10.99
N VAL A 523 -4.80 3.81 10.54
CA VAL A 523 -4.47 4.97 11.37
C VAL A 523 -5.69 5.41 12.14
N ARG A 524 -5.53 5.58 13.45
CA ARG A 524 -6.54 6.15 14.34
C ARG A 524 -5.91 7.21 15.23
N MET A 525 -6.76 7.90 16.00
CA MET A 525 -6.27 8.88 16.97
C MET A 525 -5.36 8.24 18.02
N ASP A 526 -5.68 7.03 18.49
CA ASP A 526 -4.95 6.29 19.51
C ASP A 526 -3.67 5.60 18.99
N THR A 527 -3.54 5.38 17.68
CA THR A 527 -2.32 4.80 17.09
C THR A 527 -1.15 5.78 17.15
N GLY A 528 -1.39 7.09 17.11
CA GLY A 528 -0.34 8.10 17.27
C GLY A 528 0.36 8.00 18.63
N ASP A 529 -0.41 7.74 19.69
CA ASP A 529 0.14 7.51 21.04
C ASP A 529 0.81 6.13 21.15
N ALA A 530 0.35 5.14 20.39
CA ALA A 530 1.01 3.84 20.32
C ALA A 530 2.39 3.95 19.64
N VAL A 531 2.53 4.76 18.58
CA VAL A 531 3.83 5.06 17.95
C VAL A 531 4.80 5.71 18.93
N LYS A 532 4.33 6.71 19.71
CA LYS A 532 5.17 7.36 20.75
C LYS A 532 5.61 6.36 21.82
N ALA A 533 4.66 5.60 22.37
CA ALA A 533 4.96 4.59 23.39
C ALA A 533 5.90 3.50 22.85
N LEU A 534 5.76 3.11 21.58
CA LEU A 534 6.63 2.12 20.95
C LEU A 534 8.05 2.64 20.82
N LYS A 535 8.23 3.92 20.48
CA LYS A 535 9.54 4.58 20.42
C LYS A 535 10.26 4.52 21.78
N ASP A 536 9.54 4.72 22.87
CA ASP A 536 10.09 4.72 24.23
C ASP A 536 10.56 3.34 24.72
N VAL A 537 10.18 2.25 24.05
CA VAL A 537 10.56 0.88 24.42
C VAL A 537 11.57 0.25 23.47
N GLN A 538 11.99 0.95 22.41
CA GLN A 538 12.96 0.43 21.45
C GLN A 538 14.30 0.10 22.11
N GLY A 539 14.89 -1.05 21.75
CA GLY A 539 16.10 -1.59 22.39
C GLY A 539 15.87 -2.14 23.79
N GLY A 540 14.63 -2.11 24.29
CA GLY A 540 14.26 -2.65 25.59
C GLY A 540 14.46 -4.17 25.69
N GLY A 541 14.36 -4.69 26.91
CA GLY A 541 14.56 -6.11 27.18
C GLY A 541 15.98 -6.62 26.91
N GLY A 542 16.96 -5.72 26.76
CA GLY A 542 18.36 -6.06 26.49
C GLY A 542 18.74 -6.10 25.01
N GLY A 543 17.88 -5.63 24.08
CA GLY A 543 18.21 -5.56 22.65
C GLY A 543 17.10 -5.91 21.67
N VAL A 544 15.81 -5.72 22.02
CA VAL A 544 14.67 -6.00 21.13
C VAL A 544 14.16 -4.74 20.46
N TRP A 545 13.97 -4.80 19.14
CA TRP A 545 13.55 -3.68 18.30
C TRP A 545 12.34 -4.05 17.45
N PHE A 546 11.52 -3.06 17.10
CA PHE A 546 10.33 -3.22 16.27
C PHE A 546 10.35 -2.23 15.10
N VAL A 547 10.16 -2.72 13.88
CA VAL A 547 10.19 -1.91 12.65
C VAL A 547 9.06 -2.33 11.70
N GLY A 548 8.57 -1.40 10.90
CA GLY A 548 7.49 -1.68 9.96
C GLY A 548 6.70 -0.46 9.54
N SER A 549 5.81 -0.62 8.57
CA SER A 549 4.97 0.47 8.04
C SER A 549 4.07 1.11 9.11
N TYR A 550 3.65 0.33 10.11
CA TYR A 550 2.82 0.80 11.23
C TYR A 550 3.57 1.74 12.18
N PHE A 551 4.90 1.78 12.11
CA PHE A 551 5.75 2.52 13.02
C PHE A 551 6.33 3.77 12.36
N GLY A 552 5.43 4.69 12.00
CA GLY A 552 5.77 6.00 11.49
C GLY A 552 4.58 6.95 11.56
N ASP A 553 4.84 8.20 11.25
CA ASP A 553 3.81 9.24 11.16
C ASP A 553 3.14 9.22 9.77
N GLY A 554 1.91 9.73 9.69
CA GLY A 554 1.15 9.78 8.44
C GLY A 554 0.50 8.44 8.05
N ILE A 555 0.34 8.22 6.75
CA ILE A 555 -0.28 7.01 6.21
C ILE A 555 0.77 5.87 6.24
N PRO A 556 0.46 4.67 6.79
CA PRO A 556 1.36 3.53 6.85
C PRO A 556 1.77 3.06 5.46
N LEU A 557 2.93 3.53 5.02
CA LEU A 557 3.46 3.35 3.67
C LEU A 557 4.96 2.99 3.74
N LEU A 558 5.62 2.94 2.58
CA LEU A 558 7.00 2.49 2.43
C LEU A 558 8.01 3.34 3.20
N GLU A 559 7.75 4.64 3.39
CA GLU A 559 8.68 5.54 4.08
C GLU A 559 8.91 5.13 5.55
N SER A 560 7.82 4.83 6.27
CA SER A 560 7.87 4.36 7.66
C SER A 560 8.64 3.06 7.84
N CYS A 561 8.64 2.19 6.81
CA CYS A 561 9.46 0.97 6.80
C CYS A 561 10.95 1.32 6.86
N VAL A 562 11.41 2.26 6.03
CA VAL A 562 12.82 2.62 5.94
C VAL A 562 13.23 3.45 7.16
N THR A 563 12.42 4.42 7.59
CA THR A 563 12.77 5.27 8.74
C THR A 563 12.88 4.49 10.04
N SER A 564 11.93 3.58 10.31
CA SER A 564 12.00 2.72 11.50
C SER A 564 13.18 1.74 11.45
N ALA A 565 13.49 1.21 10.26
CA ALA A 565 14.67 0.36 10.05
C ALA A 565 15.99 1.10 10.36
N MET A 566 16.16 2.32 9.85
CA MET A 566 17.35 3.13 10.13
C MET A 566 17.48 3.47 11.62
N MET A 567 16.36 3.75 12.28
CA MET A 567 16.35 4.03 13.72
C MET A 567 16.79 2.82 14.54
N ALA A 568 16.26 1.63 14.23
CA ALA A 568 16.66 0.40 14.92
C ALA A 568 18.13 0.05 14.67
N ALA A 569 18.58 0.16 13.42
CA ALA A 569 19.97 -0.10 13.06
C ALA A 569 20.94 0.85 13.78
N ARG A 570 20.63 2.16 13.82
CA ARG A 570 21.45 3.15 14.54
C ARG A 570 21.49 2.86 16.04
N GLY A 571 20.36 2.47 16.62
CA GLY A 571 20.27 2.12 18.03
C GLY A 571 21.12 0.89 18.39
N ILE A 572 21.12 -0.14 17.55
CA ILE A 572 21.99 -1.32 17.72
C ILE A 572 23.46 -0.94 17.60
N VAL A 573 23.84 -0.18 16.58
CA VAL A 573 25.24 0.25 16.38
C VAL A 573 25.72 1.10 17.57
N LYS A 574 24.89 2.02 18.07
CA LYS A 574 25.18 2.81 19.27
C LYS A 574 25.46 1.93 20.49
N ASP A 575 24.67 0.89 20.70
CA ASP A 575 24.87 -0.06 21.80
C ASP A 575 26.14 -0.92 21.62
N VAL A 576 26.42 -1.36 20.39
CA VAL A 576 27.60 -2.18 20.06
C VAL A 576 28.92 -1.40 20.26
N TYR A 577 28.95 -0.14 19.83
CA TYR A 577 30.18 0.67 19.76
C TYR A 577 30.31 1.71 20.89
N GLY A 578 29.25 2.00 21.64
CA GLY A 578 29.24 3.02 22.69
C GLY A 578 29.32 4.47 22.20
N GLY A 579 29.11 4.72 20.89
CA GLY A 579 29.17 6.04 20.24
C GLY A 579 27.80 6.63 19.87
N GLU A 580 27.77 7.60 18.96
CA GLU A 580 26.51 8.18 18.44
C GLU A 580 25.89 7.38 17.28
N GLY A 581 26.53 6.27 16.88
CA GLY A 581 26.10 5.41 15.78
C GLY A 581 26.66 5.82 14.41
N ASP A 582 27.77 6.57 14.39
CA ASP A 582 28.46 7.01 13.17
C ASP A 582 29.11 5.85 12.40
N GLU A 583 29.27 4.70 13.05
CA GLU A 583 29.76 3.46 12.47
C GLU A 583 28.71 2.78 11.57
N LEU A 584 27.44 3.18 11.66
CA LEU A 584 26.37 2.62 10.85
C LEU A 584 26.61 3.00 9.39
N PHE A 585 26.58 2.00 8.52
CA PHE A 585 26.53 2.26 7.07
C PHE A 585 25.28 3.09 6.73
N MET A 586 25.49 4.31 6.26
CA MET A 586 24.42 5.19 5.76
C MET A 586 24.59 5.41 4.26
N PRO A 587 23.52 5.22 3.46
CA PRO A 587 23.51 5.61 2.06
C PRO A 587 23.97 7.06 1.84
N LYS A 588 24.86 7.28 0.87
CA LYS A 588 25.37 8.61 0.54
C LYS A 588 24.23 9.58 0.20
N GLY A 589 24.27 10.79 0.76
CA GLY A 589 23.27 11.81 0.49
C GLY A 589 21.93 11.61 1.21
N MET A 590 21.76 10.53 1.99
CA MET A 590 20.49 10.29 2.70
C MET A 590 20.27 11.31 3.81
N VAL A 591 21.30 11.61 4.60
CA VAL A 591 21.18 12.55 5.73
C VAL A 591 20.82 13.95 5.24
N GLU A 592 21.49 14.41 4.18
CA GLU A 592 21.27 15.72 3.57
C GLU A 592 19.85 15.82 2.99
N ARG A 593 19.42 14.83 2.20
CA ARG A 593 18.07 14.81 1.61
C ARG A 593 16.95 14.77 2.65
N VAL A 594 17.16 14.01 3.72
CA VAL A 594 16.22 13.96 4.85
C VAL A 594 16.15 15.32 5.54
N ALA A 595 17.30 15.94 5.82
CA ALA A 595 17.33 17.26 6.44
C ALA A 595 16.65 18.32 5.56
N GLU A 596 16.89 18.31 4.25
CA GLU A 596 16.19 19.18 3.29
C GLU A 596 14.68 18.95 3.29
N HIS A 597 14.24 17.69 3.34
CA HIS A 597 12.82 17.36 3.40
C HIS A 597 12.17 17.81 4.72
N GLU A 598 12.83 17.59 5.86
CA GLU A 598 12.34 18.09 7.15
C GLU A 598 12.23 19.62 7.17
N LEU A 599 13.19 20.32 6.58
CA LEU A 599 13.14 21.78 6.45
C LEU A 599 11.96 22.25 5.59
N LYS A 600 11.65 21.53 4.51
CA LYS A 600 10.47 21.80 3.67
C LYS A 600 9.16 21.58 4.42
N ILE A 601 9.06 20.54 5.26
CA ILE A 601 7.84 20.26 6.05
C ILE A 601 7.68 21.23 7.22
N ARG A 602 8.77 21.58 7.92
CA ARG A 602 8.72 22.45 9.12
C ARG A 602 8.45 23.93 8.81
N GLY A 603 8.26 24.32 7.54
CA GLY A 603 7.84 25.66 7.16
C GLY A 603 8.76 26.77 7.66
N LYS A 604 10.09 26.56 7.72
CA LYS A 604 11.01 27.63 8.12
C LYS A 604 10.90 28.81 7.14
N PRO A 605 10.69 30.05 7.62
CA PRO A 605 10.61 31.21 6.75
C PRO A 605 11.93 31.39 6.00
N GLY A 606 11.87 31.32 4.67
CA GLY A 606 13.02 31.48 3.77
C GLY A 606 13.44 30.24 2.98
N PHE A 607 12.92 29.04 3.28
CA PHE A 607 13.28 27.80 2.56
C PHE A 607 12.14 27.21 1.71
N VAL A 608 10.97 27.85 1.72
CA VAL A 608 9.85 27.43 0.89
C VAL A 608 10.05 28.04 -0.49
N ASP A 609 10.22 27.19 -1.50
CA ASP A 609 9.86 27.55 -2.87
C ASP A 609 8.32 27.66 -2.95
N THR A 610 7.79 28.63 -2.20
CA THR A 610 6.38 29.02 -2.20
C THR A 610 6.04 29.55 -3.58
N GLN A 611 7.03 30.04 -4.34
CA GLN A 611 6.84 30.43 -5.72
C GLN A 611 6.50 29.24 -6.60
N SER A 612 7.27 28.15 -6.66
CA SER A 612 6.94 27.02 -7.56
C SER A 612 5.61 26.34 -7.23
N ARG A 613 5.30 26.12 -5.94
CA ARG A 613 4.00 25.55 -5.52
C ARG A 613 2.82 26.48 -5.83
N ARG A 614 2.99 27.79 -5.60
CA ARG A 614 1.98 28.78 -6.01
C ARG A 614 1.88 28.87 -7.53
N PHE A 615 2.99 28.75 -8.27
CA PHE A 615 3.05 28.77 -9.73
C PHE A 615 2.36 27.55 -10.36
N GLY A 616 2.59 26.33 -9.86
CA GLY A 616 1.90 25.11 -10.32
C GLY A 616 0.40 25.21 -10.11
N MET A 617 -0.02 25.73 -8.96
CA MET A 617 -1.43 26.02 -8.67
C MET A 617 -1.98 27.18 -9.51
N PHE A 618 -1.16 28.18 -9.84
CA PHE A 618 -1.51 29.30 -10.72
C PHE A 618 -1.78 28.81 -12.15
N TYR A 619 -0.91 27.97 -12.71
CA TYR A 619 -1.10 27.37 -14.04
C TYR A 619 -2.29 26.41 -14.07
N PHE A 620 -2.56 25.67 -12.99
CA PHE A 620 -3.75 24.82 -12.88
C PHE A 620 -5.04 25.65 -12.90
N VAL A 621 -5.10 26.73 -12.11
CA VAL A 621 -6.25 27.64 -12.08
C VAL A 621 -6.44 28.30 -13.45
N PHE A 622 -5.38 28.81 -14.08
CA PHE A 622 -5.48 29.42 -15.41
C PHE A 622 -5.80 28.41 -16.52
N GLY A 623 -5.33 27.17 -16.43
CA GLY A 623 -5.67 26.11 -17.37
C GLY A 623 -7.14 25.70 -17.29
N VAL A 624 -7.68 25.56 -16.07
CA VAL A 624 -9.11 25.30 -15.85
C VAL A 624 -9.96 26.51 -16.24
N LEU A 625 -9.52 27.73 -15.91
CA LEU A 625 -10.23 28.96 -16.31
C LEU A 625 -10.23 29.13 -17.84
N ALA A 626 -9.10 28.85 -18.50
CA ALA A 626 -8.99 28.89 -19.96
C ALA A 626 -9.83 27.80 -20.63
N LEU A 627 -9.91 26.60 -20.04
CA LEU A 627 -10.79 25.53 -20.50
C LEU A 627 -12.27 25.92 -20.35
N VAL A 628 -12.65 26.46 -19.19
CA VAL A 628 -14.02 26.95 -18.94
C VAL A 628 -14.37 28.10 -19.87
N LEU A 629 -13.46 29.04 -20.11
CA LEU A 629 -13.64 30.15 -21.05
C LEU A 629 -13.69 29.66 -22.51
N ALA A 630 -12.90 28.67 -22.89
CA ALA A 630 -12.95 28.06 -24.22
C ALA A 630 -14.25 27.29 -24.44
N ILE A 631 -14.73 26.56 -23.43
CA ILE A 631 -16.03 25.88 -23.46
C ILE A 631 -17.17 26.91 -23.55
N LEU A 632 -17.13 27.98 -22.74
CA LEU A 632 -18.14 29.05 -22.78
C LEU A 632 -18.13 29.82 -24.11
N ALA A 633 -16.96 30.15 -24.64
CA ALA A 633 -16.81 30.82 -25.93
C ALA A 633 -17.29 29.96 -27.10
N TRP A 634 -17.02 28.65 -27.04
CA TRP A 634 -17.55 27.69 -28.00
C TRP A 634 -19.07 27.56 -27.89
N PHE A 635 -19.61 27.44 -26.67
CA PHE A 635 -21.05 27.34 -26.41
C PHE A 635 -21.82 28.58 -26.91
N LEU A 636 -21.28 29.78 -26.64
CA LEU A 636 -21.80 31.05 -27.16
C LEU A 636 -21.72 31.12 -28.69
N GLY A 637 -20.63 30.62 -29.29
CA GLY A 637 -20.46 30.54 -30.74
C GLY A 637 -21.45 29.58 -31.42
N THR A 638 -21.80 28.46 -30.77
CA THR A 638 -22.79 27.49 -31.29
C THR A 638 -24.24 27.87 -31.03
N LEU A 639 -24.52 28.81 -30.12
CA LEU A 639 -25.87 29.37 -29.89
C LEU A 639 -26.16 30.58 -30.78
N LEU A 640 -25.12 31.21 -31.34
CA LEU A 640 -25.19 32.35 -32.26
C LEU A 640 -25.14 31.93 -33.75
N LEU A 641 -24.93 30.64 -34.02
CA LEU A 641 -25.07 29.98 -35.33
C LEU A 641 -26.34 29.11 -35.31
#